data_AF-A0A351BWP3-F1
#
_entry.id   AF-A0A351BWP3-F1
#
_cell.length_a   1.000
_cell.length_b   1.000
_cell.length_c   1.000
_cell.angle_alpha   90.00
_cell.angle_beta   90.00
_cell.angle_gamma   90.00
#
_symmetry.space_group_name_H-M   'P 1'
#
loop_
_entity.id
_entity.type
_entity.pdbx_description
1 polymer ?
#
loop_
_entity_poly.entity_id
_entity_poly.type
_entity_poly.pdbx_seq_one_letter_code
_entity_poly.pdbx_strand_id
1 'polypeptide(L)'
;MTGDAIDARQSYFTLENVSVSSAQLYGLRFNENITDVLLESSNFDNSQISGIYFPTAFSVNKFRMYNSTASNNAYWGIAAFQRQSQPTSVIDDVIISHCVFANNNPSNQQQGHQLYFEKLSNSVFSNLSVETPPGNIWIGIDINLLSRTDYANISILNSRVVRATPGSGVWVQARNDLFNPPAALNNVLIRGMNFSNCDTLIAFNRQISDMTVDKCDLSNYLVYGLVNFTDQGGTINASNNKWQSGAHPDTTVISGGLLTAGNPIISFMPSTNGIFVGMGIQGPGIPPGTTVVGLSPNTVSMSNAATANGFIPQIGFAFNFATSTDLVRTSLNFINFNSFLPHSIINQANQSFPTLAAAISGTTSGGTIWNLPSGLIAGNTVVDKNLTLIGPGAGFLHTPSRTTFENLTLNSATLNMGSDFAIDNTLTPNRVVIGDNNTLIVNGSITPGGIIEGGLRSDIFFGGAGASTGLTTVEDGVRDFRINRASGISLEAPINVSRLLFLQNGVVSLGNNIMSLSPNASIFNPSPATSYAGTNGTGTLNKYYSNNTPGLFNFAIGNNGAANAQVFLATPVFAPDAYVSAKTVNAIHPNNGCGTDYLNRYWELRQSGISGYTVWNKFGYQDADVVGNEATFNGAKYDGFQWISFSPVNVADNFFIITPTNSFGDYTAGNPGCLGGSNTIANLKVLLQGAYIGGGNMRTSLNGFNLLPLNQPYNNSQFNYSGTESVASIPAGVVDWIYVELRTTSNGAPVLNGKRAGFIKSDGSIVDLDGTSPLKFSSIPAGNYFVVLGHRNHLPVMSANAEALNNSSALYDFTTGLNKYFGNDAASLSGLFGMYGGDANKSFIISAADYTVVQNNLLQANYNDADLNLNGTVTTADFNVITPNLAKASQVPNYQ
;
A
#
# COMPACT_ATOMS: atom_id res chain seq x y z
N MET A 1 -20.73 20.31 10.25
CA MET A 1 -20.36 21.71 10.01
C MET A 1 -21.62 22.54 10.03
N THR A 2 -21.61 23.63 10.81
CA THR A 2 -22.75 24.52 11.07
C THR A 2 -22.32 25.96 10.85
N GLY A 3 -22.98 26.70 9.96
CA GLY A 3 -22.61 28.09 9.65
C GLY A 3 -22.61 28.37 8.16
N ASP A 4 -21.50 28.91 7.65
CA ASP A 4 -21.35 29.26 6.24
C ASP A 4 -21.27 28.05 5.29
N ALA A 5 -21.48 28.32 4.00
CA ALA A 5 -21.33 27.36 2.92
C ALA A 5 -19.88 26.84 2.84
N ILE A 6 -19.70 25.56 2.51
CA ILE A 6 -18.35 25.04 2.21
C ILE A 6 -17.95 25.53 0.81
N ASP A 7 -16.93 26.38 0.76
CA ASP A 7 -16.37 26.96 -0.47
C ASP A 7 -15.15 26.15 -0.95
N ALA A 8 -15.38 25.25 -1.91
CA ALA A 8 -14.37 24.33 -2.42
C ALA A 8 -13.58 24.96 -3.60
N ARG A 9 -12.28 25.19 -3.35
CA ARG A 9 -11.32 25.87 -4.24
C ARG A 9 -10.01 25.08 -4.41
N GLN A 10 -10.11 23.77 -4.58
CA GLN A 10 -8.97 22.90 -4.82
C GLN A 10 -9.30 21.92 -5.93
N SER A 11 -8.31 21.54 -6.74
CA SER A 11 -8.48 20.60 -7.86
C SER A 11 -8.79 19.17 -7.42
N TYR A 12 -8.64 18.86 -6.13
CA TYR A 12 -9.05 17.62 -5.49
C TYR A 12 -9.83 17.97 -4.22
N PHE A 13 -10.97 17.34 -3.99
CA PHE A 13 -11.82 17.68 -2.84
C PHE A 13 -12.55 16.45 -2.27
N THR A 14 -12.33 16.15 -0.99
CA THR A 14 -12.92 14.99 -0.31
C THR A 14 -13.67 15.39 0.96
N LEU A 15 -14.90 14.88 1.13
CA LEU A 15 -15.63 14.91 2.40
C LEU A 15 -16.11 13.50 2.76
N GLU A 16 -15.76 13.03 3.97
CA GLU A 16 -16.17 11.73 4.49
C GLU A 16 -16.88 11.89 5.83
N ASN A 17 -18.08 11.31 5.97
CA ASN A 17 -18.88 11.33 7.20
C ASN A 17 -19.26 12.76 7.69
N VAL A 18 -19.37 13.73 6.78
CA VAL A 18 -19.63 15.13 7.12
C VAL A 18 -21.10 15.49 6.98
N SER A 19 -21.78 15.77 8.10
CA SER A 19 -23.06 16.48 8.09
C SER A 19 -22.85 17.98 7.95
N VAL A 20 -23.36 18.56 6.87
CA VAL A 20 -23.32 20.00 6.54
C VAL A 20 -24.73 20.56 6.70
N SER A 21 -24.89 21.51 7.62
CA SER A 21 -26.10 22.32 7.76
C SER A 21 -25.76 23.80 7.71
N SER A 22 -26.36 24.52 6.76
CA SER A 22 -26.02 25.93 6.51
C SER A 22 -27.25 26.80 6.34
N ALA A 23 -27.15 28.01 6.88
CA ALA A 23 -28.12 29.10 6.69
C ALA A 23 -27.68 30.08 5.57
N GLN A 24 -26.56 29.82 4.90
CA GLN A 24 -26.17 30.50 3.65
C GLN A 24 -26.88 29.84 2.45
N LEU A 25 -26.75 30.45 1.28
CA LEU A 25 -27.40 30.00 0.04
C LEU A 25 -27.11 28.55 -0.39
N TYR A 26 -25.98 27.95 0.02
CA TYR A 26 -25.54 26.63 -0.46
C TYR A 26 -24.94 25.80 0.69
N GLY A 27 -25.11 24.49 0.68
CA GLY A 27 -24.43 23.59 1.64
C GLY A 27 -22.95 23.43 1.27
N LEU A 28 -22.70 22.81 0.12
CA LEU A 28 -21.40 22.71 -0.54
C LEU A 28 -21.45 23.45 -1.88
N ARG A 29 -20.48 24.33 -2.13
CA ARG A 29 -20.33 25.07 -3.38
C ARG A 29 -18.90 24.98 -3.89
N PHE A 30 -18.76 24.60 -5.15
CA PHE A 30 -17.49 24.65 -5.87
C PHE A 30 -17.31 26.02 -6.54
N ASN A 31 -16.08 26.55 -6.58
CA ASN A 31 -15.80 27.89 -7.13
C ASN A 31 -14.57 27.96 -8.05
N GLU A 32 -13.91 26.84 -8.33
CA GLU A 32 -12.79 26.73 -9.27
C GLU A 32 -12.95 25.46 -10.14
N ASN A 33 -12.05 25.21 -11.10
CA ASN A 33 -12.07 23.98 -11.91
C ASN A 33 -11.51 22.81 -11.10
N ILE A 34 -12.16 21.64 -11.16
CA ILE A 34 -11.86 20.50 -10.27
C ILE A 34 -11.62 19.22 -11.07
N THR A 35 -10.58 18.48 -10.68
CA THR A 35 -10.13 17.24 -11.33
C THR A 35 -10.80 16.02 -10.72
N ASP A 36 -10.92 15.94 -9.39
CA ASP A 36 -11.67 14.87 -8.71
C ASP A 36 -12.38 15.38 -7.44
N VAL A 37 -13.58 14.86 -7.20
CA VAL A 37 -14.41 15.16 -6.02
C VAL A 37 -14.92 13.84 -5.46
N LEU A 38 -14.73 13.60 -4.16
CA LEU A 38 -15.27 12.44 -3.45
C LEU A 38 -16.10 12.86 -2.24
N LEU A 39 -17.40 12.54 -2.25
CA LEU A 39 -18.31 12.74 -1.13
C LEU A 39 -18.78 11.37 -0.63
N GLU A 40 -18.36 10.93 0.55
CA GLU A 40 -18.81 9.66 1.14
C GLU A 40 -19.50 9.87 2.50
N SER A 41 -20.59 9.12 2.75
CA SER A 41 -21.34 9.09 4.02
C SER A 41 -21.74 10.46 4.58
N SER A 42 -21.87 11.46 3.71
CA SER A 42 -22.03 12.87 4.09
C SER A 42 -23.47 13.33 3.87
N ASN A 43 -23.94 14.29 4.68
CA ASN A 43 -25.31 14.79 4.64
C ASN A 43 -25.34 16.29 4.31
N PHE A 44 -26.19 16.73 3.38
CA PHE A 44 -26.29 18.11 2.92
C PHE A 44 -27.72 18.64 3.10
N ASP A 45 -27.91 19.45 4.15
CA ASP A 45 -29.19 20.02 4.57
C ASP A 45 -29.11 21.56 4.59
N ASN A 46 -29.59 22.20 3.52
CA ASN A 46 -29.49 23.64 3.28
C ASN A 46 -30.87 24.28 3.02
N SER A 47 -31.35 25.06 3.97
CA SER A 47 -32.69 25.67 3.92
C SER A 47 -32.82 26.88 2.99
N GLN A 48 -31.87 27.14 2.07
CA GLN A 48 -31.84 28.36 1.25
C GLN A 48 -31.86 28.12 -0.27
N ILE A 49 -30.95 27.29 -0.84
CA ILE A 49 -31.01 26.90 -2.26
C ILE A 49 -30.64 25.43 -2.47
N SER A 50 -29.35 25.07 -2.43
CA SER A 50 -28.88 23.74 -2.84
C SER A 50 -28.07 23.04 -1.76
N GLY A 51 -28.23 21.71 -1.65
CA GLY A 51 -27.33 20.87 -0.85
C GLY A 51 -25.92 20.89 -1.42
N ILE A 52 -25.78 20.61 -2.72
CA ILE A 52 -24.53 20.67 -3.49
C ILE A 52 -24.75 21.52 -4.75
N TYR A 53 -23.83 22.45 -5.03
CA TYR A 53 -23.92 23.41 -6.12
C TYR A 53 -22.65 23.54 -6.95
N PHE A 54 -22.76 23.29 -8.25
CA PHE A 54 -21.75 23.62 -9.26
C PHE A 54 -22.24 24.84 -10.06
N PRO A 55 -21.53 25.99 -10.05
CA PRO A 55 -21.97 27.20 -10.74
C PRO A 55 -21.67 27.17 -12.25
N THR A 56 -21.96 28.27 -12.96
CA THR A 56 -22.20 28.28 -14.41
C THR A 56 -20.99 28.25 -15.36
N ALA A 57 -19.75 28.11 -14.86
CA ALA A 57 -18.52 28.40 -15.63
C ALA A 57 -17.29 27.53 -15.27
N PHE A 58 -17.49 26.25 -14.95
CA PHE A 58 -16.44 25.36 -14.42
C PHE A 58 -16.48 24.00 -15.13
N SER A 59 -15.33 23.32 -15.19
CA SER A 59 -15.20 21.92 -15.57
C SER A 59 -15.01 21.04 -14.34
N VAL A 60 -15.65 19.86 -14.34
CA VAL A 60 -15.44 18.81 -13.34
C VAL A 60 -15.15 17.52 -14.09
N ASN A 61 -13.92 17.02 -13.96
CA ASN A 61 -13.47 15.86 -14.73
C ASN A 61 -13.90 14.52 -14.13
N LYS A 62 -14.16 14.49 -12.82
CA LYS A 62 -14.63 13.32 -12.06
C LYS A 62 -15.44 13.81 -10.84
N PHE A 63 -16.60 13.22 -10.58
CA PHE A 63 -17.41 13.51 -9.38
C PHE A 63 -18.04 12.25 -8.80
N ARG A 64 -17.58 11.85 -7.62
CA ARG A 64 -18.02 10.65 -6.91
C ARG A 64 -18.81 11.02 -5.67
N MET A 65 -20.00 10.47 -5.53
CA MET A 65 -20.86 10.64 -4.36
C MET A 65 -21.43 9.29 -3.94
N TYR A 66 -21.11 8.86 -2.72
CA TYR A 66 -21.45 7.54 -2.20
C TYR A 66 -22.11 7.62 -0.83
N ASN A 67 -23.10 6.76 -0.56
CA ASN A 67 -23.69 6.57 0.77
C ASN A 67 -24.21 7.88 1.42
N SER A 68 -24.42 8.93 0.61
CA SER A 68 -24.58 10.31 1.05
C SER A 68 -26.00 10.83 0.81
N THR A 69 -26.45 11.75 1.65
CA THR A 69 -27.81 12.32 1.62
C THR A 69 -27.75 13.79 1.24
N ALA A 70 -28.66 14.25 0.39
CA ALA A 70 -28.97 15.67 0.22
C ALA A 70 -30.47 15.87 0.42
N SER A 71 -30.86 16.43 1.57
CA SER A 71 -32.25 16.47 2.01
C SER A 71 -32.72 17.83 2.50
N ASN A 72 -34.03 18.06 2.45
CA ASN A 72 -34.72 19.26 2.94
C ASN A 72 -34.27 20.57 2.27
N ASN A 73 -33.53 20.50 1.16
CA ASN A 73 -32.95 21.68 0.51
C ASN A 73 -34.03 22.52 -0.18
N ALA A 74 -33.93 23.85 -0.13
CA ALA A 74 -35.04 24.71 -0.57
C ALA A 74 -35.33 24.70 -2.08
N TYR A 75 -34.35 24.35 -2.93
CA TYR A 75 -34.52 24.18 -4.38
C TYR A 75 -34.02 22.81 -4.87
N TRP A 76 -32.73 22.49 -4.68
CA TRP A 76 -32.11 21.30 -5.28
C TRP A 76 -31.33 20.44 -4.28
N GLY A 77 -31.34 19.12 -4.46
CA GLY A 77 -30.37 18.24 -3.80
C GLY A 77 -28.97 18.45 -4.40
N ILE A 78 -28.86 18.24 -5.71
CA ILE A 78 -27.71 18.68 -6.53
C ILE A 78 -28.22 19.57 -7.66
N ALA A 79 -27.56 20.72 -7.85
CA ALA A 79 -27.67 21.53 -9.06
C ALA A 79 -26.30 21.75 -9.69
N ALA A 80 -26.15 21.32 -10.95
CA ALA A 80 -24.97 21.57 -11.75
C ALA A 80 -25.35 22.31 -13.04
N PHE A 81 -25.20 23.64 -13.02
CA PHE A 81 -25.54 24.51 -14.15
C PHE A 81 -24.33 24.81 -15.04
N GLN A 82 -24.52 24.91 -16.35
CA GLN A 82 -23.53 25.38 -17.31
C GLN A 82 -24.20 26.22 -18.40
N ARG A 83 -24.06 27.56 -18.32
CA ARG A 83 -24.74 28.46 -19.26
C ARG A 83 -24.28 28.25 -20.71
N GLN A 84 -25.23 28.47 -21.62
CA GLN A 84 -25.21 28.23 -23.07
C GLN A 84 -24.11 29.00 -23.87
N SER A 85 -23.22 29.75 -23.21
CA SER A 85 -22.20 30.61 -23.83
C SER A 85 -20.76 30.06 -23.78
N GLN A 86 -20.52 28.92 -23.14
CA GLN A 86 -19.20 28.28 -23.05
C GLN A 86 -19.26 26.84 -23.58
N PRO A 87 -18.70 26.53 -24.77
CA PRO A 87 -18.83 25.22 -25.42
C PRO A 87 -17.84 24.17 -24.89
N THR A 88 -16.86 24.55 -24.07
CA THR A 88 -15.76 23.68 -23.62
C THR A 88 -15.93 23.10 -22.21
N SER A 89 -16.88 23.58 -21.40
CA SER A 89 -17.20 22.96 -20.13
C SER A 89 -18.10 21.73 -20.32
N VAL A 90 -17.77 20.65 -19.62
CA VAL A 90 -18.47 19.36 -19.54
C VAL A 90 -18.34 18.86 -18.09
N ILE A 91 -19.26 17.99 -17.65
CA ILE A 91 -19.14 17.21 -16.42
C ILE A 91 -18.96 15.75 -16.83
N ASP A 92 -17.82 15.16 -16.50
CA ASP A 92 -17.41 13.82 -16.92
C ASP A 92 -17.15 12.90 -15.71
N ASP A 93 -17.17 11.57 -15.91
CA ASP A 93 -16.88 10.55 -14.87
C ASP A 93 -17.63 10.83 -13.54
N VAL A 94 -18.94 11.08 -13.66
CA VAL A 94 -19.83 11.25 -12.49
C VAL A 94 -20.35 9.90 -12.05
N ILE A 95 -20.09 9.52 -10.80
CA ILE A 95 -20.58 8.29 -10.20
C ILE A 95 -21.32 8.64 -8.91
N ILE A 96 -22.65 8.58 -8.92
CA ILE A 96 -23.48 8.75 -7.73
C ILE A 96 -24.10 7.39 -7.38
N SER A 97 -23.77 6.82 -6.22
CA SER A 97 -24.31 5.52 -5.82
C SER A 97 -24.73 5.41 -4.35
N HIS A 98 -25.84 4.74 -4.10
CA HIS A 98 -26.41 4.56 -2.75
C HIS A 98 -26.76 5.88 -2.04
N CYS A 99 -27.14 6.90 -2.80
CA CYS A 99 -27.46 8.23 -2.29
C CYS A 99 -28.96 8.49 -2.15
N VAL A 100 -29.30 9.34 -1.17
CA VAL A 100 -30.69 9.72 -0.85
C VAL A 100 -30.90 11.20 -1.14
N PHE A 101 -31.91 11.50 -1.97
CA PHE A 101 -32.30 12.85 -2.34
C PHE A 101 -33.76 13.05 -1.96
N ALA A 102 -34.01 13.58 -0.76
CA ALA A 102 -35.33 13.57 -0.13
C ALA A 102 -35.80 14.95 0.32
N ASN A 103 -37.09 15.25 0.15
CA ASN A 103 -37.73 16.49 0.61
C ASN A 103 -37.16 17.80 0.02
N ASN A 104 -36.43 17.78 -1.10
CA ASN A 104 -35.91 19.01 -1.69
C ASN A 104 -37.01 19.76 -2.48
N ASN A 105 -36.98 21.10 -2.47
CA ASN A 105 -38.04 22.02 -2.90
C ASN A 105 -39.43 21.75 -2.27
N PRO A 106 -39.58 21.84 -0.93
CA PRO A 106 -40.88 21.68 -0.27
C PRO A 106 -41.82 22.88 -0.48
N SER A 107 -41.33 24.01 -0.98
CA SER A 107 -42.10 25.25 -1.23
C SER A 107 -42.48 25.46 -2.70
N ASN A 108 -42.26 24.46 -3.57
CA ASN A 108 -42.54 24.45 -5.00
C ASN A 108 -42.07 25.72 -5.76
N GLN A 109 -40.87 26.20 -5.44
CA GLN A 109 -40.17 27.27 -6.15
C GLN A 109 -39.99 26.90 -7.64
N GLN A 110 -39.75 27.89 -8.50
CA GLN A 110 -39.41 27.62 -9.90
C GLN A 110 -38.04 26.93 -9.99
N GLN A 111 -37.99 25.79 -10.71
CA GLN A 111 -36.82 24.90 -10.83
C GLN A 111 -36.39 24.28 -9.50
N GLY A 112 -37.00 23.17 -9.08
CA GLY A 112 -36.58 22.46 -7.86
C GLY A 112 -36.59 20.94 -8.00
N HIS A 113 -35.66 20.46 -8.83
CA HIS A 113 -35.41 19.05 -9.10
C HIS A 113 -34.57 18.43 -7.98
N GLN A 114 -34.70 17.12 -7.74
CA GLN A 114 -33.87 16.48 -6.71
C GLN A 114 -32.41 16.36 -7.18
N LEU A 115 -32.22 15.97 -8.44
CA LEU A 115 -30.94 16.02 -9.16
C LEU A 115 -31.13 16.81 -10.47
N TYR A 116 -30.24 17.77 -10.74
CA TYR A 116 -30.22 18.55 -11.99
C TYR A 116 -28.79 18.68 -12.54
N PHE A 117 -28.55 18.15 -13.74
CA PHE A 117 -27.23 18.16 -14.39
C PHE A 117 -27.27 18.73 -15.80
N GLU A 118 -26.44 19.74 -16.08
CA GLU A 118 -26.24 20.29 -17.42
C GLU A 118 -24.90 19.81 -18.04
N LYS A 119 -24.97 19.27 -19.27
CA LYS A 119 -23.83 18.78 -20.09
C LYS A 119 -22.99 17.64 -19.45
N LEU A 120 -23.56 16.44 -19.43
CA LEU A 120 -23.02 15.26 -18.75
C LEU A 120 -22.52 14.17 -19.72
N SER A 121 -21.40 13.51 -19.42
CA SER A 121 -20.88 12.35 -20.16
C SER A 121 -20.27 11.27 -19.24
N ASN A 122 -20.14 10.04 -19.74
CA ASN A 122 -19.46 8.91 -19.06
C ASN A 122 -19.88 8.72 -17.59
N SER A 123 -21.20 8.77 -17.31
CA SER A 123 -21.74 8.97 -15.97
C SER A 123 -22.73 7.89 -15.55
N VAL A 124 -22.69 7.51 -14.27
CA VAL A 124 -23.47 6.43 -13.67
C VAL A 124 -24.17 6.89 -12.40
N PHE A 125 -25.50 6.77 -12.39
CA PHE A 125 -26.35 6.97 -11.22
C PHE A 125 -26.91 5.61 -10.80
N SER A 126 -26.57 5.08 -9.62
CA SER A 126 -26.94 3.72 -9.22
C SER A 126 -27.51 3.60 -7.80
N ASN A 127 -28.54 2.76 -7.64
CA ASN A 127 -29.13 2.46 -6.33
C ASN A 127 -29.59 3.72 -5.57
N LEU A 128 -30.08 4.75 -6.27
CA LEU A 128 -30.51 6.01 -5.67
C LEU A 128 -31.91 5.91 -5.06
N SER A 129 -32.15 6.68 -3.99
CA SER A 129 -33.49 6.97 -3.49
C SER A 129 -33.83 8.44 -3.72
N VAL A 130 -34.81 8.70 -4.59
CA VAL A 130 -35.26 10.06 -4.93
C VAL A 130 -36.70 10.25 -4.46
N GLU A 131 -36.92 11.18 -3.54
CA GLU A 131 -38.18 11.31 -2.79
C GLU A 131 -38.66 12.77 -2.77
N THR A 132 -39.68 13.10 -3.58
CA THR A 132 -40.15 14.50 -3.70
C THR A 132 -41.17 14.86 -2.62
N PRO A 133 -41.05 16.02 -1.94
CA PRO A 133 -41.97 16.43 -0.89
C PRO A 133 -43.36 16.79 -1.42
N PRO A 134 -44.39 16.88 -0.56
CA PRO A 134 -45.71 17.37 -0.93
C PRO A 134 -45.62 18.76 -1.58
N GLY A 135 -46.39 18.98 -2.64
CA GLY A 135 -46.42 20.23 -3.40
C GLY A 135 -45.35 20.35 -4.49
N ASN A 136 -44.25 19.61 -4.44
CA ASN A 136 -43.24 19.64 -5.50
C ASN A 136 -43.72 18.88 -6.76
N ILE A 137 -43.87 19.59 -7.88
CA ILE A 137 -44.26 19.04 -9.20
C ILE A 137 -43.09 18.91 -10.18
N TRP A 138 -41.89 19.35 -9.81
CA TRP A 138 -40.69 19.32 -10.68
C TRP A 138 -40.09 17.90 -10.78
N ILE A 139 -39.35 17.64 -11.85
CA ILE A 139 -38.80 16.31 -12.21
C ILE A 139 -37.90 15.78 -11.07
N GLY A 140 -37.97 14.47 -10.79
CA GLY A 140 -37.11 13.81 -9.80
C GLY A 140 -35.63 13.83 -10.19
N ILE A 141 -35.28 13.11 -11.26
CA ILE A 141 -33.94 13.13 -11.87
C ILE A 141 -34.04 13.84 -13.22
N ASP A 142 -33.31 14.94 -13.39
CA ASP A 142 -33.27 15.71 -14.63
C ASP A 142 -31.83 15.83 -15.15
N ILE A 143 -31.61 15.35 -16.37
CA ILE A 143 -30.34 15.48 -17.10
C ILE A 143 -30.62 16.30 -18.36
N ASN A 144 -30.06 17.51 -18.43
CA ASN A 144 -30.42 18.53 -19.41
C ASN A 144 -29.25 18.90 -20.34
N LEU A 145 -29.48 18.78 -21.64
CA LEU A 145 -28.49 19.03 -22.68
C LEU A 145 -28.70 20.45 -23.24
N LEU A 146 -27.91 21.40 -22.74
CA LEU A 146 -27.96 22.82 -23.14
C LEU A 146 -27.08 23.20 -24.34
N SER A 147 -26.42 22.23 -24.98
CA SER A 147 -25.23 22.46 -25.82
C SER A 147 -25.31 21.79 -27.19
N ARG A 148 -24.53 22.32 -28.13
CA ARG A 148 -24.47 21.95 -29.55
C ARG A 148 -23.44 20.85 -29.84
N THR A 149 -23.32 19.91 -28.91
CA THR A 149 -22.27 18.88 -28.87
C THR A 149 -22.90 17.58 -28.43
N ASP A 150 -22.54 16.47 -29.08
CA ASP A 150 -23.05 15.16 -28.72
C ASP A 150 -22.58 14.74 -27.31
N TYR A 151 -23.42 13.97 -26.62
CA TYR A 151 -23.11 13.40 -25.30
C TYR A 151 -23.27 11.89 -25.35
N ALA A 152 -22.51 11.17 -24.51
CA ALA A 152 -22.50 9.71 -24.54
C ALA A 152 -22.35 9.06 -23.15
N ASN A 153 -22.77 7.80 -23.09
CA ASN A 153 -22.49 6.87 -21.98
C ASN A 153 -23.11 7.33 -20.65
N ILE A 154 -24.44 7.48 -20.62
CA ILE A 154 -25.19 7.84 -19.40
C ILE A 154 -25.99 6.62 -18.92
N SER A 155 -25.76 6.22 -17.67
CA SER A 155 -26.45 5.09 -17.03
C SER A 155 -27.24 5.52 -15.78
N ILE A 156 -28.51 5.12 -15.68
CA ILE A 156 -29.35 5.26 -14.48
C ILE A 156 -29.86 3.86 -14.10
N LEU A 157 -29.40 3.35 -12.96
CA LEU A 157 -29.46 1.93 -12.61
C LEU A 157 -30.14 1.72 -11.24
N ASN A 158 -31.01 0.72 -11.14
CA ASN A 158 -31.54 0.14 -9.89
C ASN A 158 -32.12 1.16 -8.89
N SER A 159 -32.60 2.32 -9.36
CA SER A 159 -32.95 3.47 -8.51
C SER A 159 -34.47 3.64 -8.37
N ARG A 160 -34.92 4.24 -7.27
CA ARG A 160 -36.35 4.58 -7.06
C ARG A 160 -36.62 6.07 -7.16
N VAL A 161 -37.74 6.42 -7.80
CA VAL A 161 -38.34 7.77 -7.71
C VAL A 161 -39.73 7.66 -7.11
N VAL A 162 -39.90 8.24 -5.93
CA VAL A 162 -41.15 8.26 -5.16
C VAL A 162 -41.59 9.71 -5.00
N ARG A 163 -42.87 10.00 -5.28
CA ARG A 163 -43.39 11.36 -5.17
C ARG A 163 -44.54 11.47 -4.17
N ALA A 164 -44.54 12.49 -3.33
CA ALA A 164 -45.72 12.84 -2.54
C ALA A 164 -46.76 13.67 -3.34
N THR A 165 -46.39 14.19 -4.51
CA THR A 165 -47.31 14.90 -5.42
C THR A 165 -46.96 14.54 -6.87
N PRO A 166 -47.95 14.26 -7.73
CA PRO A 166 -47.72 13.90 -9.13
C PRO A 166 -46.76 14.81 -9.89
N GLY A 167 -46.03 14.21 -10.81
CA GLY A 167 -45.04 14.86 -11.68
C GLY A 167 -44.07 13.86 -12.29
N SER A 168 -43.06 14.35 -12.99
CA SER A 168 -42.13 13.52 -13.78
C SER A 168 -41.10 12.75 -12.93
N GLY A 169 -40.84 11.49 -13.27
CA GLY A 169 -39.84 10.63 -12.62
C GLY A 169 -38.40 10.96 -13.05
N VAL A 170 -38.00 10.44 -14.21
CA VAL A 170 -36.73 10.72 -14.89
C VAL A 170 -36.99 11.43 -16.21
N TRP A 171 -36.38 12.59 -16.44
CA TRP A 171 -36.24 13.15 -17.79
C TRP A 171 -34.76 13.15 -18.19
N VAL A 172 -34.49 12.81 -19.45
CA VAL A 172 -33.24 13.17 -20.10
C VAL A 172 -33.58 14.00 -21.33
N GLN A 173 -33.34 15.30 -21.23
CA GLN A 173 -33.90 16.30 -22.14
C GLN A 173 -32.81 17.16 -22.79
N ALA A 174 -33.12 17.79 -23.92
CA ALA A 174 -32.31 18.86 -24.50
C ALA A 174 -33.16 20.13 -24.63
N ARG A 175 -32.55 21.30 -24.40
CA ARG A 175 -33.32 22.56 -24.52
C ARG A 175 -33.69 22.82 -25.98
N ASN A 176 -34.96 23.18 -26.19
CA ASN A 176 -35.51 23.39 -27.53
C ASN A 176 -35.12 24.75 -28.14
N ASP A 177 -33.84 24.95 -28.49
CA ASP A 177 -33.42 26.06 -29.36
C ASP A 177 -33.62 25.69 -30.85
N LEU A 178 -34.28 26.57 -31.60
CA LEU A 178 -35.00 26.22 -32.84
C LEU A 178 -34.16 26.11 -34.12
N PHE A 179 -32.82 26.03 -34.03
CA PHE A 179 -31.93 26.15 -35.18
C PHE A 179 -30.67 25.27 -35.12
N ASN A 180 -30.74 24.09 -35.76
CA ASN A 180 -29.73 23.38 -36.57
C ASN A 180 -28.24 23.29 -36.09
N PRO A 181 -27.57 22.11 -36.10
CA PRO A 181 -28.00 20.73 -36.39
C PRO A 181 -28.35 19.95 -35.10
N PRO A 182 -28.84 18.69 -35.15
CA PRO A 182 -29.11 17.91 -33.94
C PRO A 182 -27.81 17.49 -33.23
N ALA A 183 -27.66 17.92 -31.98
CA ALA A 183 -26.81 17.21 -31.03
C ALA A 183 -27.56 15.95 -30.56
N ALA A 184 -26.96 14.78 -30.74
CA ALA A 184 -27.53 13.49 -30.36
C ALA A 184 -27.01 13.05 -29.00
N LEU A 185 -27.90 12.43 -28.22
CA LEU A 185 -27.49 11.67 -27.04
C LEU A 185 -27.30 10.21 -27.43
N ASN A 186 -26.15 9.62 -27.10
CA ASN A 186 -25.77 8.29 -27.58
C ASN A 186 -25.49 7.32 -26.41
N ASN A 187 -25.84 6.04 -26.54
CA ASN A 187 -25.61 5.00 -25.53
C ASN A 187 -26.15 5.39 -24.13
N VAL A 188 -27.48 5.37 -23.99
CA VAL A 188 -28.18 5.68 -22.74
C VAL A 188 -28.77 4.40 -22.15
N LEU A 189 -28.44 4.06 -20.92
CA LEU A 189 -28.96 2.88 -20.23
C LEU A 189 -29.80 3.29 -19.01
N ILE A 190 -31.11 3.14 -19.10
CA ILE A 190 -31.98 3.18 -17.91
C ILE A 190 -32.38 1.75 -17.57
N ARG A 191 -32.00 1.26 -16.38
CA ARG A 191 -32.22 -0.13 -15.99
C ARG A 191 -32.70 -0.27 -14.55
N GLY A 192 -33.67 -1.14 -14.30
CA GLY A 192 -34.09 -1.52 -12.94
C GLY A 192 -34.75 -0.39 -12.15
N MET A 193 -35.32 0.61 -12.82
CA MET A 193 -36.00 1.73 -12.14
C MET A 193 -37.32 1.30 -11.51
N ASN A 194 -37.68 1.89 -10.38
CA ASN A 194 -39.00 1.75 -9.74
C ASN A 194 -39.62 3.13 -9.50
N PHE A 195 -40.92 3.27 -9.75
CA PHE A 195 -41.65 4.53 -9.70
C PHE A 195 -42.92 4.45 -8.85
N SER A 196 -43.21 5.52 -8.11
CA SER A 196 -44.46 5.67 -7.38
C SER A 196 -45.02 7.08 -7.51
N ASN A 197 -46.33 7.17 -7.79
CA ASN A 197 -47.09 8.42 -7.86
C ASN A 197 -46.51 9.45 -8.86
N CYS A 198 -46.08 8.97 -10.03
CA CYS A 198 -45.49 9.79 -11.09
C CYS A 198 -46.47 9.94 -12.27
N ASP A 199 -46.56 11.15 -12.84
CA ASP A 199 -47.37 11.41 -14.03
C ASP A 199 -46.73 10.79 -15.27
N THR A 200 -45.43 11.06 -15.43
CA THR A 200 -44.60 10.53 -16.51
C THR A 200 -43.38 9.86 -15.90
N LEU A 201 -43.19 8.56 -16.08
CA LEU A 201 -42.09 7.85 -15.38
C LEU A 201 -40.74 8.18 -16.01
N ILE A 202 -40.67 8.04 -17.34
CA ILE A 202 -39.48 8.28 -18.15
C ILE A 202 -39.87 9.09 -19.38
N ALA A 203 -39.17 10.21 -19.64
CA ALA A 203 -39.37 10.99 -20.87
C ALA A 203 -38.09 11.56 -21.51
N PHE A 204 -38.17 11.76 -22.82
CA PHE A 204 -37.10 12.27 -23.69
C PHE A 204 -37.65 13.25 -24.73
N ASN A 205 -36.83 14.22 -25.18
CA ASN A 205 -37.33 15.29 -26.08
C ASN A 205 -36.35 15.85 -27.15
N ARG A 206 -35.23 15.19 -27.47
CA ARG A 206 -34.47 15.34 -28.74
C ARG A 206 -33.87 14.00 -29.19
N GLN A 207 -33.27 13.94 -30.37
CA GLN A 207 -32.74 12.71 -31.00
C GLN A 207 -31.82 11.92 -30.04
N ILE A 208 -32.12 10.63 -29.86
CA ILE A 208 -31.30 9.70 -29.06
C ILE A 208 -30.95 8.46 -29.90
N SER A 209 -29.66 8.16 -30.00
CA SER A 209 -29.16 6.91 -30.59
C SER A 209 -28.87 5.90 -29.47
N ASP A 210 -29.23 4.65 -29.71
CA ASP A 210 -28.90 3.50 -28.84
C ASP A 210 -29.25 3.71 -27.36
N MET A 211 -30.50 4.07 -27.11
CA MET A 211 -31.09 3.98 -25.78
C MET A 211 -31.54 2.55 -25.47
N THR A 212 -31.30 2.10 -24.25
CA THR A 212 -31.86 0.87 -23.67
C THR A 212 -32.65 1.21 -22.41
N VAL A 213 -33.90 0.75 -22.34
CA VAL A 213 -34.74 0.78 -21.14
C VAL A 213 -35.03 -0.67 -20.74
N ASP A 214 -34.43 -1.16 -19.65
CA ASP A 214 -34.39 -2.60 -19.30
C ASP A 214 -34.82 -2.88 -17.85
N LYS A 215 -35.76 -3.81 -17.62
CA LYS A 215 -36.18 -4.28 -16.28
C LYS A 215 -36.76 -3.19 -15.36
N CYS A 216 -37.24 -2.08 -15.90
CA CYS A 216 -37.92 -1.02 -15.14
C CYS A 216 -39.37 -1.42 -14.81
N ASP A 217 -39.88 -0.99 -13.66
CA ASP A 217 -41.30 -1.07 -13.32
C ASP A 217 -42.02 0.17 -13.89
N LEU A 218 -42.63 -0.01 -15.05
CA LEU A 218 -43.37 1.00 -15.80
C LEU A 218 -44.90 0.83 -15.66
N SER A 219 -45.36 0.21 -14.56
CA SER A 219 -46.77 -0.19 -14.40
C SER A 219 -47.65 0.74 -13.57
N ASN A 220 -47.07 1.81 -13.01
CA ASN A 220 -47.72 2.67 -12.02
C ASN A 220 -47.55 4.17 -12.37
N TYR A 221 -48.03 4.56 -13.55
CA TYR A 221 -48.07 5.95 -14.03
C TYR A 221 -49.48 6.51 -14.04
N LEU A 222 -49.59 7.84 -13.97
CA LEU A 222 -50.88 8.55 -14.04
C LEU A 222 -51.19 9.12 -15.43
N VAL A 223 -50.17 9.35 -16.27
CA VAL A 223 -50.33 9.86 -17.65
C VAL A 223 -49.52 9.06 -18.69
N TYR A 224 -48.20 8.91 -18.51
CA TYR A 224 -47.32 8.22 -19.46
C TYR A 224 -46.29 7.30 -18.78
N GLY A 225 -46.17 6.06 -19.27
CA GLY A 225 -45.16 5.11 -18.78
C GLY A 225 -43.75 5.44 -19.29
N LEU A 226 -43.58 5.37 -20.60
CA LEU A 226 -42.36 5.74 -21.34
C LEU A 226 -42.80 6.59 -22.53
N VAL A 227 -42.31 7.82 -22.63
CA VAL A 227 -42.72 8.73 -23.71
C VAL A 227 -41.52 9.38 -24.40
N ASN A 228 -41.59 9.45 -25.73
CA ASN A 228 -40.64 10.16 -26.55
C ASN A 228 -41.35 11.32 -27.26
N PHE A 229 -40.97 12.56 -26.94
CA PHE A 229 -41.60 13.77 -27.48
C PHE A 229 -40.99 14.26 -28.82
N THR A 230 -40.18 13.44 -29.50
CA THR A 230 -39.40 13.87 -30.68
C THR A 230 -40.09 13.70 -32.02
N ASP A 231 -39.87 14.68 -32.89
CA ASP A 231 -40.06 14.67 -34.34
C ASP A 231 -38.85 14.12 -35.13
N GLN A 232 -37.65 14.11 -34.53
CA GLN A 232 -36.37 13.82 -35.23
C GLN A 232 -35.92 12.33 -35.22
N GLY A 233 -36.66 11.43 -34.56
CA GLY A 233 -36.35 9.99 -34.52
C GLY A 233 -35.24 9.58 -33.53
N GLY A 234 -34.97 8.27 -33.45
CA GLY A 234 -34.00 7.67 -32.55
C GLY A 234 -34.20 6.16 -32.35
N THR A 235 -33.27 5.50 -31.64
CA THR A 235 -33.33 4.05 -31.35
C THR A 235 -33.58 3.84 -29.85
N ILE A 236 -34.76 3.31 -29.49
CA ILE A 236 -35.11 2.95 -28.10
C ILE A 236 -35.37 1.45 -28.02
N ASN A 237 -34.46 0.71 -27.40
CA ASN A 237 -34.59 -0.70 -27.06
C ASN A 237 -35.26 -0.85 -25.67
N ALA A 238 -36.58 -0.87 -25.64
CA ALA A 238 -37.36 -1.15 -24.44
C ALA A 238 -37.58 -2.67 -24.28
N SER A 239 -36.94 -3.30 -23.30
CA SER A 239 -37.02 -4.75 -23.08
C SER A 239 -37.19 -5.13 -21.60
N ASN A 240 -37.80 -6.29 -21.31
CA ASN A 240 -37.97 -6.85 -19.96
C ASN A 240 -38.67 -5.94 -18.91
N ASN A 241 -39.28 -4.82 -19.32
CA ASN A 241 -39.97 -3.88 -18.43
C ASN A 241 -41.35 -4.42 -18.01
N LYS A 242 -41.78 -4.09 -16.78
CA LYS A 242 -43.11 -4.42 -16.25
C LYS A 242 -44.07 -3.28 -16.58
N TRP A 243 -44.96 -3.49 -17.56
CA TRP A 243 -45.92 -2.48 -18.03
C TRP A 243 -47.24 -2.49 -17.23
N GLN A 244 -48.04 -1.43 -17.36
CA GLN A 244 -49.37 -1.35 -16.77
C GLN A 244 -50.32 -2.34 -17.46
N SER A 245 -51.26 -2.93 -16.72
CA SER A 245 -52.20 -3.91 -17.28
C SER A 245 -53.06 -3.31 -18.38
N GLY A 246 -52.90 -3.79 -19.61
CA GLY A 246 -53.60 -3.28 -20.80
C GLY A 246 -52.91 -2.09 -21.50
N ALA A 247 -51.77 -1.61 -20.98
CA ALA A 247 -50.96 -0.62 -21.69
C ALA A 247 -50.09 -1.30 -22.76
N HIS A 248 -50.10 -0.72 -23.95
CA HIS A 248 -49.07 -0.98 -24.95
C HIS A 248 -47.89 -0.01 -24.73
N PRO A 249 -46.65 -0.39 -25.10
CA PRO A 249 -45.58 0.59 -25.22
C PRO A 249 -45.85 1.51 -26.41
N ASP A 250 -46.36 2.72 -26.16
CA ASP A 250 -46.60 3.74 -27.18
C ASP A 250 -45.30 4.04 -27.94
N THR A 251 -45.20 3.55 -29.18
CA THR A 251 -43.94 3.52 -29.94
C THR A 251 -44.13 4.12 -31.33
N THR A 252 -43.97 5.45 -31.35
CA THR A 252 -44.18 6.37 -32.48
C THR A 252 -45.65 6.78 -32.67
N VAL A 253 -46.01 7.91 -32.05
CA VAL A 253 -47.21 8.68 -32.40
C VAL A 253 -46.84 9.63 -33.53
N ILE A 254 -47.41 9.44 -34.73
CA ILE A 254 -47.24 10.41 -35.82
C ILE A 254 -48.44 11.35 -35.84
N SER A 255 -48.15 12.65 -35.86
CA SER A 255 -49.16 13.69 -36.01
C SER A 255 -49.47 13.93 -37.49
N GLY A 256 -50.72 13.77 -37.89
CA GLY A 256 -51.19 14.00 -39.27
C GLY A 256 -51.33 12.74 -40.13
N GLY A 257 -52.53 12.59 -40.71
CA GLY A 257 -52.89 11.56 -41.67
C GLY A 257 -54.38 11.64 -41.99
N LEU A 258 -54.76 11.39 -43.24
CA LEU A 258 -56.14 11.41 -43.73
C LEU A 258 -56.67 9.97 -43.90
N LEU A 259 -57.74 9.65 -43.17
CA LEU A 259 -58.56 8.46 -43.38
C LEU A 259 -59.73 8.75 -44.32
N THR A 260 -60.07 7.74 -45.13
CA THR A 260 -61.31 7.66 -45.90
C THR A 260 -62.03 6.37 -45.52
N ALA A 261 -63.30 6.45 -45.13
CA ALA A 261 -64.10 5.30 -44.74
C ALA A 261 -64.18 4.25 -45.87
N GLY A 262 -63.98 2.98 -45.53
CA GLY A 262 -63.88 1.88 -46.49
C GLY A 262 -62.51 1.74 -47.19
N ASN A 263 -61.56 2.65 -46.96
CA ASN A 263 -60.22 2.58 -47.53
C ASN A 263 -59.20 2.00 -46.50
N PRO A 264 -58.36 1.02 -46.86
CA PRO A 264 -57.27 0.53 -46.03
C PRO A 264 -56.00 1.40 -46.08
N ILE A 265 -56.01 2.59 -46.67
CA ILE A 265 -54.81 3.47 -46.77
C ILE A 265 -54.99 4.73 -45.91
N ILE A 266 -54.05 4.94 -44.99
CA ILE A 266 -53.80 6.25 -44.37
C ILE A 266 -52.97 7.07 -45.35
N SER A 267 -53.49 8.24 -45.75
CA SER A 267 -52.88 9.10 -46.76
C SER A 267 -52.38 10.42 -46.15
N PHE A 268 -51.54 11.18 -46.87
CA PHE A 268 -51.01 12.48 -46.43
C PHE A 268 -50.33 12.47 -45.05
N MET A 269 -49.64 11.39 -44.69
CA MET A 269 -48.77 11.38 -43.51
C MET A 269 -47.50 12.20 -43.79
N PRO A 270 -47.00 13.00 -42.83
CA PRO A 270 -45.81 13.84 -43.04
C PRO A 270 -44.50 13.03 -43.09
N SER A 271 -44.51 11.79 -42.60
CA SER A 271 -43.41 10.83 -42.68
C SER A 271 -43.94 9.42 -42.38
N THR A 272 -43.30 8.39 -42.93
CA THR A 272 -43.44 6.98 -42.47
C THR A 272 -42.15 6.41 -41.88
N ASN A 273 -41.14 7.24 -41.60
CA ASN A 273 -39.93 6.77 -40.92
C ASN A 273 -40.26 6.26 -39.51
N GLY A 274 -39.71 5.10 -39.13
CA GLY A 274 -39.99 4.44 -37.85
C GLY A 274 -41.25 3.57 -37.83
N ILE A 275 -42.03 3.51 -38.92
CA ILE A 275 -43.13 2.55 -39.07
C ILE A 275 -42.64 1.31 -39.82
N PHE A 276 -43.10 0.13 -39.39
CA PHE A 276 -42.74 -1.17 -39.99
C PHE A 276 -43.99 -2.01 -40.28
N VAL A 277 -43.91 -2.85 -41.32
CA VAL A 277 -44.94 -3.86 -41.62
C VAL A 277 -45.06 -4.83 -40.43
N GLY A 278 -46.29 -5.10 -39.99
CA GLY A 278 -46.61 -5.89 -38.81
C GLY A 278 -46.88 -5.10 -37.52
N MET A 279 -46.58 -3.79 -37.47
CA MET A 279 -47.00 -2.96 -36.33
C MET A 279 -48.53 -2.85 -36.27
N GLY A 280 -49.10 -2.92 -35.07
CA GLY A 280 -50.48 -2.53 -34.80
C GLY A 280 -50.68 -1.02 -34.96
N ILE A 281 -51.91 -0.62 -35.31
CA ILE A 281 -52.30 0.76 -35.55
C ILE A 281 -53.54 1.07 -34.70
N GLN A 282 -53.51 2.18 -33.96
CA GLN A 282 -54.62 2.63 -33.12
C GLN A 282 -54.92 4.13 -33.37
N GLY A 283 -56.21 4.47 -33.45
CA GLY A 283 -56.66 5.84 -33.64
C GLY A 283 -58.17 5.94 -33.93
N PRO A 284 -58.78 7.13 -33.82
CA PRO A 284 -60.20 7.33 -34.12
C PRO A 284 -60.54 6.90 -35.55
N GLY A 285 -61.53 6.02 -35.72
CA GLY A 285 -61.91 5.51 -37.04
C GLY A 285 -61.02 4.40 -37.61
N ILE A 286 -60.07 3.87 -36.83
CA ILE A 286 -59.27 2.68 -37.17
C ILE A 286 -59.84 1.48 -36.39
N PRO A 287 -60.13 0.32 -37.01
CA PRO A 287 -60.62 -0.85 -36.30
C PRO A 287 -59.63 -1.39 -35.25
N PRO A 288 -60.10 -1.91 -34.09
CA PRO A 288 -59.24 -2.63 -33.15
C PRO A 288 -58.52 -3.81 -33.81
N GLY A 289 -57.24 -4.01 -33.46
CA GLY A 289 -56.41 -5.08 -34.00
C GLY A 289 -55.81 -4.84 -35.40
N THR A 290 -56.10 -3.71 -36.04
CA THR A 290 -55.52 -3.32 -37.33
C THR A 290 -53.98 -3.30 -37.28
N THR A 291 -53.32 -3.76 -38.34
CA THR A 291 -51.85 -3.73 -38.50
C THR A 291 -51.40 -3.09 -39.82
N VAL A 292 -50.13 -2.69 -39.90
CA VAL A 292 -49.46 -2.19 -41.10
C VAL A 292 -49.17 -3.37 -42.04
N VAL A 293 -49.63 -3.29 -43.29
CA VAL A 293 -49.38 -4.30 -44.34
C VAL A 293 -48.53 -3.77 -45.51
N GLY A 294 -48.25 -2.47 -45.56
CA GLY A 294 -47.42 -1.85 -46.61
C GLY A 294 -47.15 -0.38 -46.34
N LEU A 295 -46.10 0.17 -46.96
CA LEU A 295 -45.59 1.51 -46.68
C LEU A 295 -45.10 2.19 -47.98
N SER A 296 -45.38 3.49 -48.10
CA SER A 296 -44.67 4.43 -49.00
C SER A 296 -44.41 5.72 -48.20
N PRO A 297 -43.46 6.60 -48.59
CA PRO A 297 -42.94 7.68 -47.72
C PRO A 297 -43.96 8.58 -47.00
N ASN A 298 -45.18 8.73 -47.56
CA ASN A 298 -46.26 9.58 -47.03
C ASN A 298 -47.58 8.80 -46.82
N THR A 299 -47.57 7.46 -46.85
CA THR A 299 -48.79 6.63 -46.78
C THR A 299 -48.57 5.28 -46.09
N VAL A 300 -49.51 4.86 -45.24
CA VAL A 300 -49.53 3.56 -44.58
C VAL A 300 -50.70 2.73 -45.09
N SER A 301 -50.45 1.49 -45.52
CA SER A 301 -51.48 0.50 -45.84
C SER A 301 -51.79 -0.35 -44.61
N MET A 302 -53.07 -0.59 -44.37
CA MET A 302 -53.63 -1.23 -43.17
C MET A 302 -54.26 -2.60 -43.50
N SER A 303 -54.26 -3.53 -42.55
CA SER A 303 -54.92 -4.85 -42.67
C SER A 303 -56.45 -4.76 -42.70
N ASN A 304 -57.00 -3.66 -42.18
CA ASN A 304 -58.44 -3.40 -42.07
C ASN A 304 -58.72 -1.98 -42.60
N ALA A 305 -59.87 -1.80 -43.26
CA ALA A 305 -60.29 -0.50 -43.75
C ALA A 305 -60.72 0.45 -42.63
N ALA A 306 -60.49 1.75 -42.80
CA ALA A 306 -60.98 2.79 -41.88
C ALA A 306 -62.52 2.81 -41.84
N THR A 307 -63.09 3.12 -40.67
CA THR A 307 -64.54 3.20 -40.43
C THR A 307 -65.08 4.63 -40.49
N ALA A 308 -64.21 5.65 -40.55
CA ALA A 308 -64.59 7.05 -40.61
C ALA A 308 -63.74 7.85 -41.62
N ASN A 309 -64.27 8.98 -42.08
CA ASN A 309 -63.53 10.00 -42.82
C ASN A 309 -62.94 11.02 -41.83
N GLY A 310 -61.70 11.46 -42.02
CA GLY A 310 -61.15 12.57 -41.25
C GLY A 310 -59.63 12.70 -41.32
N PHE A 311 -59.14 13.94 -41.16
CA PHE A 311 -57.72 14.19 -40.90
C PHE A 311 -57.47 14.08 -39.40
N ILE A 312 -56.56 13.21 -38.98
CA ILE A 312 -56.35 12.84 -37.58
C ILE A 312 -55.09 13.52 -37.02
N PRO A 313 -55.18 14.23 -35.88
CA PRO A 313 -54.04 14.96 -35.33
C PRO A 313 -52.98 14.07 -34.67
N GLN A 314 -53.31 12.82 -34.31
CA GLN A 314 -52.40 11.82 -33.74
C GLN A 314 -52.86 10.40 -34.15
N ILE A 315 -51.95 9.60 -34.72
CA ILE A 315 -52.16 8.17 -34.99
C ILE A 315 -51.05 7.40 -34.26
N GLY A 316 -51.45 6.42 -33.45
CA GLY A 316 -50.53 5.58 -32.68
C GLY A 316 -50.13 4.32 -33.43
N PHE A 317 -48.83 4.05 -33.47
CA PHE A 317 -48.28 2.77 -33.91
C PHE A 317 -47.69 2.05 -32.70
N ALA A 318 -47.80 0.72 -32.66
CA ALA A 318 -47.30 -0.11 -31.57
C ALA A 318 -47.02 -1.54 -32.05
N PHE A 319 -46.15 -2.29 -31.37
CA PHE A 319 -46.00 -3.72 -31.67
C PHE A 319 -47.16 -4.53 -31.08
N ASN A 320 -47.88 -5.25 -31.95
CA ASN A 320 -49.13 -5.92 -31.61
C ASN A 320 -48.87 -7.25 -30.89
N PHE A 321 -48.52 -7.21 -29.61
CA PHE A 321 -48.44 -8.39 -28.77
C PHE A 321 -49.84 -8.90 -28.44
N ALA A 322 -50.24 -10.00 -29.08
CA ALA A 322 -51.46 -10.72 -28.77
C ALA A 322 -51.44 -11.28 -27.34
N THR A 323 -52.61 -11.69 -26.84
CA THR A 323 -52.83 -12.16 -25.47
C THR A 323 -51.81 -13.20 -25.00
N SER A 324 -51.36 -13.04 -23.76
CA SER A 324 -50.33 -13.80 -23.05
C SER A 324 -50.22 -15.31 -23.38
N THR A 325 -49.35 -15.66 -24.33
CA THR A 325 -48.47 -16.85 -24.28
C THR A 325 -47.41 -16.89 -25.39
N ASP A 326 -47.66 -16.32 -26.57
CA ASP A 326 -46.83 -16.57 -27.76
C ASP A 326 -45.49 -15.80 -27.80
N LEU A 327 -44.42 -16.55 -28.02
CA LEU A 327 -43.03 -16.10 -28.07
C LEU A 327 -42.47 -16.26 -29.50
N VAL A 328 -42.71 -15.28 -30.37
CA VAL A 328 -42.14 -15.25 -31.75
C VAL A 328 -41.47 -13.91 -32.04
N ARG A 329 -40.27 -13.97 -32.65
CA ARG A 329 -39.43 -12.81 -32.99
C ARG A 329 -39.64 -12.36 -34.44
N THR A 330 -39.54 -11.05 -34.65
CA THR A 330 -38.91 -10.42 -35.83
C THR A 330 -38.30 -9.09 -35.36
N SER A 331 -37.10 -8.64 -35.74
CA SER A 331 -36.04 -9.18 -36.63
C SER A 331 -34.68 -8.58 -36.16
N LEU A 332 -33.54 -8.48 -36.85
CA LEU A 332 -33.14 -8.78 -38.22
C LEU A 332 -31.61 -9.06 -38.30
N ASN A 333 -31.16 -10.31 -38.07
CA ASN A 333 -29.94 -10.88 -38.67
C ASN A 333 -29.80 -12.37 -38.31
N PHE A 334 -29.44 -13.21 -39.29
CA PHE A 334 -29.33 -14.66 -39.12
C PHE A 334 -27.88 -15.14 -39.22
N ILE A 335 -27.36 -15.71 -38.13
CA ILE A 335 -26.39 -16.80 -38.17
C ILE A 335 -27.02 -17.99 -37.42
N ASN A 336 -26.82 -19.19 -37.95
CA ASN A 336 -27.61 -20.38 -37.63
C ASN A 336 -27.23 -21.01 -36.27
N PHE A 337 -28.21 -21.26 -35.41
CA PHE A 337 -28.06 -21.94 -34.12
C PHE A 337 -29.21 -22.92 -33.82
N ASN A 338 -29.33 -23.98 -34.64
CA ASN A 338 -30.06 -25.20 -34.27
C ASN A 338 -29.18 -26.17 -33.46
N SER A 339 -28.52 -25.67 -32.41
CA SER A 339 -27.85 -26.49 -31.39
C SER A 339 -27.64 -25.67 -30.10
N PHE A 340 -28.11 -26.21 -28.97
CA PHE A 340 -28.08 -25.63 -27.61
C PHE A 340 -28.87 -24.31 -27.40
N LEU A 341 -29.47 -24.18 -26.21
CA LEU A 341 -30.01 -22.92 -25.68
C LEU A 341 -28.92 -22.27 -24.79
N PRO A 342 -28.18 -21.24 -25.24
CA PRO A 342 -26.95 -20.82 -24.56
C PRO A 342 -27.15 -19.85 -23.38
N HIS A 343 -28.39 -19.39 -23.15
CA HIS A 343 -28.67 -18.19 -22.35
C HIS A 343 -29.78 -18.35 -21.29
N SER A 344 -30.36 -19.55 -21.13
CA SER A 344 -31.29 -19.85 -20.05
C SER A 344 -30.54 -20.42 -18.85
N ILE A 345 -30.66 -19.78 -17.69
CA ILE A 345 -30.08 -20.27 -16.43
C ILE A 345 -30.74 -21.60 -16.08
N ILE A 346 -29.98 -22.67 -15.90
CA ILE A 346 -30.53 -24.02 -15.61
C ILE A 346 -29.87 -24.64 -14.38
N ASN A 347 -30.65 -25.38 -13.59
CA ASN A 347 -30.12 -26.21 -12.50
C ASN A 347 -29.86 -27.66 -12.96
N GLN A 348 -29.33 -28.50 -12.05
CA GLN A 348 -29.04 -29.92 -12.29
C GLN A 348 -30.24 -30.82 -12.63
N ALA A 349 -31.47 -30.32 -12.51
CA ALA A 349 -32.69 -31.00 -12.96
C ALA A 349 -33.14 -30.51 -14.36
N ASN A 350 -32.29 -29.76 -15.08
CA ASN A 350 -32.60 -29.07 -16.34
C ASN A 350 -33.81 -28.11 -16.24
N GLN A 351 -34.15 -27.65 -15.04
CA GLN A 351 -35.19 -26.63 -14.84
C GLN A 351 -34.62 -25.25 -15.19
N SER A 352 -35.34 -24.49 -16.02
CA SER A 352 -34.95 -23.13 -16.43
C SER A 352 -35.47 -22.08 -15.44
N PHE A 353 -34.63 -21.10 -15.09
CA PHE A 353 -34.94 -20.05 -14.12
C PHE A 353 -34.68 -18.64 -14.70
N PRO A 354 -35.46 -17.62 -14.29
CA PRO A 354 -35.30 -16.25 -14.79
C PRO A 354 -34.16 -15.48 -14.12
N THR A 355 -33.70 -15.89 -12.92
CA THR A 355 -32.63 -15.24 -12.16
C THR A 355 -31.76 -16.27 -11.45
N LEU A 356 -30.51 -15.92 -11.13
CA LEU A 356 -29.63 -16.83 -10.40
C LEU A 356 -30.10 -17.04 -8.95
N ALA A 357 -30.78 -16.07 -8.30
CA ALA A 357 -31.51 -16.35 -7.05
C ALA A 357 -32.59 -17.42 -7.21
N ALA A 358 -33.37 -17.38 -8.30
CA ALA A 358 -34.41 -18.38 -8.52
C ALA A 358 -33.80 -19.77 -8.76
N ALA A 359 -32.70 -19.86 -9.52
CA ALA A 359 -31.95 -21.11 -9.71
C ALA A 359 -31.34 -21.64 -8.40
N ILE A 360 -30.73 -20.76 -7.59
CA ILE A 360 -30.17 -21.07 -6.27
C ILE A 360 -31.26 -21.47 -5.27
N SER A 361 -32.44 -20.86 -5.32
CA SER A 361 -33.58 -21.24 -4.49
C SER A 361 -34.11 -22.61 -4.90
N GLY A 362 -34.22 -22.86 -6.21
CA GLY A 362 -34.71 -24.10 -6.81
C GLY A 362 -33.71 -25.28 -6.84
N THR A 363 -32.45 -25.12 -6.44
CA THR A 363 -31.59 -26.27 -6.10
C THR A 363 -31.93 -26.80 -4.71
N THR A 364 -31.73 -28.10 -4.48
CA THR A 364 -31.73 -28.70 -3.14
C THR A 364 -30.49 -28.25 -2.34
N SER A 365 -30.21 -28.84 -1.17
CA SER A 365 -29.05 -28.50 -0.32
C SER A 365 -27.68 -28.59 -1.03
N GLY A 366 -27.61 -29.15 -2.24
CA GLY A 366 -26.54 -28.80 -3.17
C GLY A 366 -26.95 -28.95 -4.63
N GLY A 367 -26.22 -28.28 -5.52
CA GLY A 367 -26.30 -28.57 -6.95
C GLY A 367 -25.52 -27.64 -7.87
N THR A 368 -25.49 -28.01 -9.15
CA THR A 368 -24.86 -27.24 -10.22
C THR A 368 -25.88 -26.32 -10.92
N ILE A 369 -25.41 -25.13 -11.32
CA ILE A 369 -26.16 -24.14 -12.10
C ILE A 369 -25.31 -23.72 -13.31
N TRP A 370 -25.88 -23.79 -14.51
CA TRP A 370 -25.23 -23.39 -15.76
C TRP A 370 -25.82 -22.08 -16.31
N ASN A 371 -25.10 -21.47 -17.26
CA ASN A 371 -25.48 -20.28 -18.03
C ASN A 371 -25.74 -19.04 -17.15
N LEU A 372 -24.76 -18.70 -16.31
CA LEU A 372 -24.76 -17.49 -15.49
C LEU A 372 -24.87 -16.23 -16.37
N PRO A 373 -25.91 -15.39 -16.22
CA PRO A 373 -26.07 -14.19 -17.03
C PRO A 373 -25.45 -12.96 -16.36
N SER A 374 -25.11 -11.95 -17.17
CA SER A 374 -24.77 -10.63 -16.66
C SER A 374 -26.02 -9.93 -16.09
N GLY A 375 -26.14 -9.86 -14.77
CA GLY A 375 -27.26 -9.17 -14.14
C GLY A 375 -27.42 -9.35 -12.64
N LEU A 376 -28.22 -8.44 -12.08
CA LEU A 376 -28.57 -8.32 -10.67
C LEU A 376 -29.38 -9.52 -10.16
N ILE A 377 -28.92 -10.08 -9.06
CA ILE A 377 -29.69 -10.95 -8.18
C ILE A 377 -30.13 -10.13 -6.97
N ALA A 378 -31.44 -10.09 -6.72
CA ALA A 378 -32.04 -9.44 -5.57
C ALA A 378 -32.89 -10.42 -4.75
N GLY A 379 -32.85 -10.29 -3.42
CA GLY A 379 -33.67 -11.05 -2.48
C GLY A 379 -32.92 -11.42 -1.19
N ASN A 380 -33.64 -11.59 -0.09
CA ASN A 380 -33.09 -12.25 1.09
C ASN A 380 -33.05 -13.76 0.83
N THR A 381 -31.87 -14.31 0.56
CA THR A 381 -31.68 -15.75 0.50
C THR A 381 -30.46 -16.10 1.34
N VAL A 382 -30.71 -16.75 2.48
CA VAL A 382 -29.66 -17.48 3.20
C VAL A 382 -29.48 -18.79 2.42
N VAL A 383 -28.26 -19.05 1.94
CA VAL A 383 -27.97 -20.12 0.97
C VAL A 383 -27.02 -21.13 1.62
N ASP A 384 -27.50 -21.81 2.66
CA ASP A 384 -26.78 -22.89 3.34
C ASP A 384 -26.78 -24.15 2.44
N LYS A 385 -26.11 -24.04 1.29
CA LYS A 385 -26.12 -24.98 0.17
C LYS A 385 -24.73 -25.10 -0.46
N ASN A 386 -24.47 -26.27 -1.05
CA ASN A 386 -23.27 -26.57 -1.82
C ASN A 386 -23.50 -26.27 -3.30
N LEU A 387 -22.91 -25.20 -3.84
CA LEU A 387 -23.18 -24.73 -5.20
C LEU A 387 -21.96 -24.81 -6.12
N THR A 388 -22.20 -25.26 -7.36
CA THR A 388 -21.26 -25.13 -8.47
C THR A 388 -21.87 -24.23 -9.54
N LEU A 389 -21.24 -23.09 -9.83
CA LEU A 389 -21.71 -22.10 -10.79
C LEU A 389 -20.84 -22.16 -12.05
N ILE A 390 -21.46 -22.40 -13.21
CA ILE A 390 -20.78 -22.64 -14.49
C ILE A 390 -21.32 -21.71 -15.56
N GLY A 391 -20.45 -21.01 -16.30
CA GLY A 391 -20.85 -20.32 -17.52
C GLY A 391 -20.03 -19.07 -17.80
N PRO A 392 -19.92 -18.66 -19.08
CA PRO A 392 -18.97 -17.64 -19.56
C PRO A 392 -19.37 -16.18 -19.22
N GLY A 393 -20.08 -15.97 -18.11
CA GLY A 393 -20.68 -14.68 -17.74
C GLY A 393 -20.32 -14.23 -16.33
N ALA A 394 -20.54 -12.94 -16.06
CA ALA A 394 -20.35 -12.32 -14.76
C ALA A 394 -21.70 -12.15 -14.02
N GLY A 395 -22.03 -13.11 -13.15
CA GLY A 395 -23.21 -13.00 -12.29
C GLY A 395 -23.02 -11.95 -11.20
N PHE A 396 -24.00 -11.08 -10.95
CA PHE A 396 -23.89 -10.03 -9.92
C PHE A 396 -24.86 -10.32 -8.76
N LEU A 397 -24.30 -10.65 -7.60
CA LEU A 397 -25.06 -11.01 -6.40
C LEU A 397 -25.07 -9.84 -5.41
N HIS A 398 -26.25 -9.25 -5.19
CA HIS A 398 -26.46 -8.09 -4.32
C HIS A 398 -27.75 -8.26 -3.51
N THR A 399 -27.57 -8.79 -2.32
CA THR A 399 -28.62 -9.07 -1.35
C THR A 399 -28.64 -7.96 -0.28
N PRO A 400 -29.81 -7.47 0.16
CA PRO A 400 -29.88 -6.41 1.19
C PRO A 400 -29.53 -6.91 2.62
N SER A 401 -29.02 -8.14 2.72
CA SER A 401 -28.39 -8.76 3.89
C SER A 401 -27.16 -9.55 3.42
N ARG A 402 -26.20 -9.85 4.30
CA ARG A 402 -25.10 -10.79 4.00
C ARG A 402 -25.64 -12.09 3.39
N THR A 403 -25.03 -12.55 2.29
CA THR A 403 -25.26 -13.93 1.79
C THR A 403 -24.24 -14.88 2.44
N THR A 404 -24.67 -16.08 2.83
CA THR A 404 -23.76 -17.16 3.24
C THR A 404 -23.89 -18.31 2.25
N PHE A 405 -22.77 -18.98 1.97
CA PHE A 405 -22.66 -20.25 1.26
C PHE A 405 -21.93 -21.27 2.13
N GLU A 406 -22.34 -22.54 2.06
CA GLU A 406 -21.58 -23.64 2.68
C GLU A 406 -20.32 -23.92 1.83
N ASN A 407 -20.50 -24.46 0.62
CA ASN A 407 -19.43 -24.59 -0.39
C ASN A 407 -19.83 -23.85 -1.68
N LEU A 408 -18.89 -23.11 -2.26
CA LEU A 408 -19.07 -22.38 -3.52
C LEU A 408 -17.93 -22.67 -4.49
N THR A 409 -18.25 -23.27 -5.62
CA THR A 409 -17.32 -23.48 -6.75
C THR A 409 -17.73 -22.65 -7.95
N LEU A 410 -16.79 -21.94 -8.55
CA LEU A 410 -16.94 -21.21 -9.81
C LEU A 410 -16.11 -21.93 -10.88
N ASN A 411 -16.71 -22.23 -12.04
CA ASN A 411 -16.00 -22.83 -13.17
C ASN A 411 -16.23 -21.99 -14.43
N SER A 412 -15.15 -21.44 -15.00
CA SER A 412 -15.17 -20.58 -16.19
C SER A 412 -16.09 -19.36 -16.04
N ALA A 413 -16.31 -18.93 -14.80
CA ALA A 413 -17.35 -18.02 -14.35
C ALA A 413 -16.79 -16.85 -13.52
N THR A 414 -17.45 -15.70 -13.59
CA THR A 414 -17.16 -14.54 -12.76
C THR A 414 -18.34 -14.28 -11.81
N LEU A 415 -18.07 -14.00 -10.54
CA LEU A 415 -19.07 -13.63 -9.55
C LEU A 415 -18.76 -12.26 -8.94
N ASN A 416 -19.60 -11.27 -9.22
CA ASN A 416 -19.48 -9.92 -8.69
C ASN A 416 -20.29 -9.80 -7.39
N MET A 417 -19.67 -9.27 -6.35
CA MET A 417 -20.25 -9.00 -5.05
C MET A 417 -20.78 -7.56 -5.00
N GLY A 418 -22.07 -7.40 -4.72
CA GLY A 418 -22.66 -6.12 -4.31
C GLY A 418 -23.13 -6.10 -2.85
N SER A 419 -22.91 -7.18 -2.11
CA SER A 419 -23.14 -7.30 -0.66
C SER A 419 -22.06 -8.16 0.00
N ASP A 420 -21.92 -8.12 1.33
CA ASP A 420 -21.06 -9.04 2.09
C ASP A 420 -21.41 -10.51 1.79
N PHE A 421 -20.42 -11.32 1.41
CA PHE A 421 -20.58 -12.78 1.29
C PHE A 421 -19.77 -13.49 2.36
N ALA A 422 -20.28 -14.62 2.85
CA ALA A 422 -19.53 -15.56 3.66
C ALA A 422 -19.48 -16.95 3.03
N ILE A 423 -18.31 -17.58 3.10
CA ILE A 423 -18.10 -18.97 2.73
C ILE A 423 -17.72 -19.75 3.99
N ASP A 424 -18.59 -20.65 4.43
CA ASP A 424 -18.46 -21.31 5.73
C ASP A 424 -17.64 -22.61 5.68
N ASN A 425 -17.50 -23.26 4.52
CA ASN A 425 -16.72 -24.50 4.34
C ASN A 425 -15.62 -24.41 3.26
N THR A 426 -15.92 -24.19 1.98
CA THR A 426 -14.89 -24.07 0.92
C THR A 426 -15.28 -23.11 -0.22
N LEU A 427 -14.36 -22.21 -0.57
CA LEU A 427 -14.40 -21.40 -1.79
C LEU A 427 -13.45 -21.96 -2.84
N THR A 428 -13.97 -22.28 -4.04
CA THR A 428 -13.18 -22.66 -5.22
C THR A 428 -13.41 -21.61 -6.31
N PRO A 429 -12.60 -20.52 -6.37
CA PRO A 429 -12.88 -19.38 -7.23
C PRO A 429 -12.36 -19.57 -8.66
N ASN A 430 -12.95 -18.81 -9.59
CA ASN A 430 -12.45 -18.63 -10.96
C ASN A 430 -12.17 -17.13 -11.18
N ARG A 431 -13.20 -16.28 -11.03
CA ARG A 431 -13.03 -14.87 -10.68
C ARG A 431 -14.13 -14.42 -9.69
N VAL A 432 -13.74 -13.80 -8.58
CA VAL A 432 -14.67 -13.17 -7.61
C VAL A 432 -14.34 -11.68 -7.53
N VAL A 433 -15.28 -10.82 -7.91
CA VAL A 433 -15.09 -9.35 -7.88
C VAL A 433 -15.76 -8.78 -6.64
N ILE A 434 -14.98 -8.34 -5.65
CA ILE A 434 -15.50 -7.72 -4.42
C ILE A 434 -15.82 -6.26 -4.72
N GLY A 435 -17.08 -5.94 -5.01
CA GLY A 435 -17.49 -4.55 -5.28
C GLY A 435 -17.39 -3.65 -4.05
N ASP A 436 -17.29 -2.33 -4.29
CA ASP A 436 -17.11 -1.29 -3.29
C ASP A 436 -17.92 -1.49 -1.99
N ASN A 437 -17.23 -1.29 -0.86
CA ASN A 437 -17.74 -1.39 0.51
C ASN A 437 -18.17 -2.79 0.99
N ASN A 438 -17.95 -3.86 0.21
CA ASN A 438 -18.29 -5.22 0.61
C ASN A 438 -17.09 -6.01 1.15
N THR A 439 -17.38 -7.01 1.99
CA THR A 439 -16.43 -7.94 2.58
C THR A 439 -16.60 -9.35 1.99
N LEU A 440 -15.52 -9.94 1.47
CA LEU A 440 -15.44 -11.38 1.26
C LEU A 440 -15.00 -12.06 2.57
N ILE A 441 -15.95 -12.71 3.23
CA ILE A 441 -15.73 -13.46 4.47
C ILE A 441 -15.48 -14.93 4.10
N VAL A 442 -14.39 -15.52 4.61
CA VAL A 442 -14.08 -16.95 4.46
C VAL A 442 -13.85 -17.53 5.84
N ASN A 443 -14.87 -18.19 6.38
CA ASN A 443 -14.81 -18.91 7.66
C ASN A 443 -14.25 -20.33 7.49
N GLY A 444 -14.49 -20.91 6.30
CA GLY A 444 -13.92 -22.16 5.84
C GLY A 444 -12.54 -22.01 5.19
N SER A 445 -12.30 -22.75 4.12
CA SER A 445 -11.07 -22.77 3.32
C SER A 445 -11.25 -22.08 1.95
N ILE A 446 -10.13 -21.81 1.26
CA ILE A 446 -10.11 -21.33 -0.13
C ILE A 446 -9.13 -22.20 -0.94
N THR A 447 -9.50 -22.65 -2.14
CA THR A 447 -8.55 -23.39 -2.99
C THR A 447 -7.62 -22.44 -3.74
N PRO A 448 -6.31 -22.73 -3.85
CA PRO A 448 -5.44 -22.04 -4.79
C PRO A 448 -5.93 -22.14 -6.25
N GLY A 449 -5.77 -21.06 -7.01
CA GLY A 449 -6.22 -20.95 -8.39
C GLY A 449 -7.45 -20.03 -8.51
N GLY A 450 -7.66 -19.49 -9.71
CA GLY A 450 -8.63 -18.41 -9.93
C GLY A 450 -8.08 -17.04 -9.51
N ILE A 451 -8.97 -16.06 -9.41
CA ILE A 451 -8.66 -14.67 -9.09
C ILE A 451 -9.71 -14.10 -8.12
N ILE A 452 -9.28 -13.29 -7.17
CA ILE A 452 -10.13 -12.32 -6.47
C ILE A 452 -9.74 -10.94 -7.01
N GLU A 453 -10.73 -10.14 -7.39
CA GLU A 453 -10.57 -8.75 -7.86
C GLU A 453 -11.16 -7.88 -6.77
N GLY A 454 -10.35 -7.03 -6.14
CA GLY A 454 -10.75 -6.24 -4.97
C GLY A 454 -10.83 -4.75 -5.30
N GLY A 455 -9.99 -3.97 -4.63
CA GLY A 455 -9.90 -2.52 -4.81
C GLY A 455 -9.84 -1.73 -3.50
N LEU A 456 -9.70 -0.41 -3.64
CA LEU A 456 -9.47 0.53 -2.53
C LEU A 456 -10.63 0.66 -1.52
N ARG A 457 -11.78 0.05 -1.79
CA ARG A 457 -12.99 0.08 -0.95
C ARG A 457 -13.50 -1.32 -0.55
N SER A 458 -12.77 -2.37 -0.91
CA SER A 458 -13.21 -3.76 -0.80
C SER A 458 -12.41 -4.52 0.27
N ASP A 459 -13.07 -5.28 1.13
CA ASP A 459 -12.44 -5.93 2.29
C ASP A 459 -12.38 -7.47 2.12
N ILE A 460 -11.35 -8.12 2.69
CA ILE A 460 -11.30 -9.57 2.88
C ILE A 460 -11.20 -9.89 4.38
N PHE A 461 -11.97 -10.87 4.84
CA PHE A 461 -11.94 -11.36 6.23
C PHE A 461 -11.86 -12.89 6.31
N PHE A 462 -10.75 -13.39 6.85
CA PHE A 462 -10.60 -14.80 7.21
C PHE A 462 -11.02 -15.02 8.67
N GLY A 463 -12.16 -15.66 8.87
CA GLY A 463 -12.75 -15.97 10.18
C GLY A 463 -12.84 -17.47 10.43
N GLY A 464 -13.69 -17.87 11.39
CA GLY A 464 -14.06 -19.27 11.58
C GLY A 464 -12.90 -20.20 11.97
N ALA A 465 -12.95 -21.45 11.48
CA ALA A 465 -12.07 -22.54 11.89
C ALA A 465 -11.53 -23.37 10.71
N GLY A 466 -11.68 -22.89 9.47
CA GLY A 466 -11.21 -23.59 8.27
C GLY A 466 -9.69 -23.83 8.22
N ALA A 467 -9.27 -24.72 7.32
CA ALA A 467 -7.85 -25.06 7.15
C ALA A 467 -7.03 -23.89 6.57
N SER A 468 -5.76 -23.81 7.00
CA SER A 468 -4.79 -22.92 6.35
C SER A 468 -4.59 -23.36 4.92
N THR A 469 -4.80 -22.44 3.99
CA THR A 469 -4.84 -22.69 2.55
C THR A 469 -4.24 -21.51 1.79
N GLY A 470 -3.91 -21.70 0.51
CA GLY A 470 -3.37 -20.64 -0.33
C GLY A 470 -4.47 -19.69 -0.82
N LEU A 471 -4.45 -18.45 -0.34
CA LEU A 471 -5.15 -17.33 -0.96
C LEU A 471 -4.55 -17.10 -2.34
N THR A 472 -5.38 -17.28 -3.36
CA THR A 472 -5.04 -17.01 -4.76
C THR A 472 -4.87 -15.51 -5.05
N THR A 473 -4.52 -15.16 -6.29
CA THR A 473 -4.23 -13.78 -6.71
C THR A 473 -5.33 -12.81 -6.34
N VAL A 474 -4.96 -11.71 -5.66
CA VAL A 474 -5.83 -10.57 -5.36
C VAL A 474 -5.45 -9.39 -6.26
N GLU A 475 -6.14 -9.26 -7.39
CA GLU A 475 -6.02 -8.11 -8.29
C GLU A 475 -6.59 -6.85 -7.62
N ASP A 476 -5.98 -5.69 -7.93
CA ASP A 476 -6.25 -4.36 -7.35
C ASP A 476 -6.18 -4.21 -5.81
N GLY A 477 -5.83 -5.28 -5.10
CA GLY A 477 -5.63 -5.29 -3.65
C GLY A 477 -6.92 -5.19 -2.85
N VAL A 478 -6.82 -4.74 -1.60
CA VAL A 478 -7.97 -4.54 -0.69
C VAL A 478 -7.82 -3.26 0.12
N ARG A 479 -8.94 -2.77 0.66
CA ARG A 479 -8.96 -1.76 1.71
C ARG A 479 -8.48 -2.36 3.04
N ASP A 480 -9.20 -3.36 3.53
CA ASP A 480 -8.83 -4.11 4.73
C ASP A 480 -8.53 -5.58 4.42
N PHE A 481 -7.43 -6.06 4.99
CA PHE A 481 -7.14 -7.49 5.10
C PHE A 481 -7.26 -7.89 6.57
N ARG A 482 -8.27 -8.70 6.91
CA ARG A 482 -8.59 -9.07 8.28
C ARG A 482 -8.42 -10.58 8.49
N ILE A 483 -7.82 -10.99 9.62
CA ILE A 483 -7.72 -12.39 10.02
C ILE A 483 -8.03 -12.59 11.51
N ASN A 484 -8.94 -13.51 11.78
CA ASN A 484 -9.28 -14.03 13.10
C ASN A 484 -9.52 -15.55 12.98
N ARG A 485 -8.49 -16.27 12.55
CA ARG A 485 -8.54 -17.73 12.29
C ARG A 485 -7.21 -18.35 12.67
N ALA A 486 -7.18 -19.14 13.74
CA ALA A 486 -5.95 -19.67 14.35
C ALA A 486 -5.04 -20.46 13.37
N SER A 487 -5.60 -21.11 12.36
CA SER A 487 -4.86 -21.83 11.31
C SER A 487 -4.09 -20.90 10.37
N GLY A 488 -4.43 -19.61 10.31
CA GLY A 488 -3.80 -18.65 9.40
C GLY A 488 -4.34 -18.68 7.97
N ILE A 489 -3.54 -18.16 7.03
CA ILE A 489 -3.71 -18.24 5.57
C ILE A 489 -2.31 -18.19 4.92
N SER A 490 -2.12 -18.80 3.75
CA SER A 490 -0.92 -18.63 2.90
C SER A 490 -1.20 -17.65 1.76
N LEU A 491 -0.22 -16.87 1.32
CA LEU A 491 -0.31 -16.06 0.10
C LEU A 491 0.34 -16.79 -1.09
N GLU A 492 -0.44 -17.05 -2.14
CA GLU A 492 0.09 -17.62 -3.40
C GLU A 492 0.62 -16.53 -4.36
N ALA A 493 0.18 -15.28 -4.18
CA ALA A 493 0.63 -14.11 -4.94
C ALA A 493 0.82 -12.88 -4.02
N PRO A 494 1.48 -11.80 -4.48
CA PRO A 494 1.56 -10.54 -3.74
C PRO A 494 0.18 -9.89 -3.53
N ILE A 495 0.05 -9.05 -2.48
CA ILE A 495 -1.20 -8.36 -2.16
C ILE A 495 -0.95 -6.93 -1.65
N ASN A 496 -1.78 -5.98 -2.08
CA ASN A 496 -1.79 -4.61 -1.58
C ASN A 496 -2.94 -4.40 -0.58
N VAL A 497 -2.69 -3.68 0.52
CA VAL A 497 -3.68 -3.32 1.55
C VAL A 497 -3.64 -1.81 1.77
N SER A 498 -4.74 -1.10 1.51
CA SER A 498 -4.75 0.37 1.44
C SER A 498 -5.04 1.07 2.78
N ARG A 499 -5.78 0.45 3.70
CA ARG A 499 -6.18 1.05 4.99
C ARG A 499 -5.80 0.24 6.23
N LEU A 500 -6.11 -1.06 6.31
CA LEU A 500 -5.89 -1.83 7.55
C LEU A 500 -5.53 -3.30 7.34
N LEU A 501 -4.38 -3.70 7.88
CA LEU A 501 -4.07 -5.10 8.17
C LEU A 501 -4.49 -5.40 9.62
N PHE A 502 -5.55 -6.20 9.80
CA PHE A 502 -6.14 -6.53 11.10
C PHE A 502 -5.80 -7.97 11.48
N LEU A 503 -4.91 -8.13 12.46
CA LEU A 503 -4.29 -9.40 12.85
C LEU A 503 -4.82 -9.84 14.22
N GLN A 504 -6.06 -10.31 14.30
CA GLN A 504 -6.68 -10.70 15.58
C GLN A 504 -6.27 -12.10 16.04
N ASN A 505 -6.14 -13.08 15.13
CA ASN A 505 -5.69 -14.44 15.49
C ASN A 505 -5.18 -15.18 14.25
N GLY A 506 -4.05 -15.89 14.39
CA GLY A 506 -3.43 -16.66 13.32
C GLY A 506 -2.49 -15.87 12.41
N VAL A 507 -1.73 -16.61 11.60
CA VAL A 507 -0.59 -16.10 10.81
C VAL A 507 -0.95 -15.92 9.34
N VAL A 508 -0.59 -14.77 8.76
CA VAL A 508 -0.64 -14.55 7.31
C VAL A 508 0.70 -14.95 6.71
N SER A 509 0.86 -16.22 6.34
CA SER A 509 2.11 -16.76 5.80
C SER A 509 2.37 -16.20 4.40
N LEU A 510 3.43 -15.41 4.25
CA LEU A 510 3.75 -14.70 3.01
C LEU A 510 4.38 -15.60 1.94
N GLY A 511 4.93 -16.76 2.32
CA GLY A 511 5.59 -17.68 1.38
C GLY A 511 6.79 -17.02 0.71
N ASN A 512 6.72 -16.81 -0.61
CA ASN A 512 7.73 -16.04 -1.37
C ASN A 512 7.19 -14.66 -1.81
N ASN A 513 6.00 -14.28 -1.37
CA ASN A 513 5.23 -13.13 -1.85
C ASN A 513 5.38 -11.89 -0.94
N ILE A 514 5.06 -10.73 -1.50
CA ILE A 514 5.11 -9.44 -0.80
C ILE A 514 3.70 -9.04 -0.36
N MET A 515 3.54 -8.69 0.92
CA MET A 515 2.38 -7.93 1.38
C MET A 515 2.75 -6.46 1.47
N SER A 516 2.04 -5.62 0.73
CA SER A 516 2.30 -4.18 0.60
C SER A 516 1.24 -3.35 1.33
N LEU A 517 1.67 -2.48 2.23
CA LEU A 517 0.81 -1.56 2.97
C LEU A 517 1.00 -0.14 2.42
N SER A 518 -0.06 0.46 1.87
CA SER A 518 -0.04 1.80 1.27
C SER A 518 0.34 2.91 2.29
N PRO A 519 0.66 4.15 1.86
CA PRO A 519 1.11 5.21 2.78
C PRO A 519 0.22 5.50 3.98
N ASN A 520 -1.11 5.45 3.82
CA ASN A 520 -2.07 5.63 4.92
C ASN A 520 -2.47 4.32 5.64
N ALA A 521 -1.99 3.17 5.16
CA ALA A 521 -2.34 1.87 5.73
C ALA A 521 -1.73 1.66 7.13
N SER A 522 -2.52 1.04 8.01
CA SER A 522 -2.18 0.77 9.40
C SER A 522 -2.18 -0.74 9.69
N ILE A 523 -1.59 -1.14 10.81
CA ILE A 523 -1.69 -2.50 11.35
C ILE A 523 -2.36 -2.41 12.72
N PHE A 524 -3.42 -3.20 12.93
CA PHE A 524 -3.99 -3.42 14.26
C PHE A 524 -3.80 -4.88 14.66
N ASN A 525 -3.06 -5.10 15.75
CA ASN A 525 -2.76 -6.44 16.26
C ASN A 525 -3.03 -6.48 17.78
N PRO A 526 -4.22 -6.97 18.21
CA PRO A 526 -4.59 -7.11 19.61
C PRO A 526 -4.09 -8.41 20.25
N SER A 527 -3.38 -9.28 19.52
CA SER A 527 -2.90 -10.58 20.01
C SER A 527 -1.51 -10.92 19.47
N PRO A 528 -0.51 -10.04 19.68
CA PRO A 528 0.77 -10.09 18.97
C PRO A 528 1.64 -11.31 19.25
N ALA A 529 1.26 -12.19 20.19
CA ALA A 529 1.91 -13.49 20.40
C ALA A 529 1.42 -14.59 19.44
N THR A 530 0.18 -14.49 18.92
CA THR A 530 -0.49 -15.53 18.12
C THR A 530 -0.89 -15.09 16.71
N SER A 531 -0.75 -13.80 16.39
CA SER A 531 -1.03 -13.26 15.05
C SER A 531 0.08 -12.33 14.55
N TYR A 532 0.49 -12.54 13.30
CA TYR A 532 1.55 -11.78 12.61
C TYR A 532 1.55 -12.10 11.10
N ALA A 533 2.21 -11.28 10.30
CA ALA A 533 2.61 -11.64 8.94
C ALA A 533 3.81 -12.60 9.01
N GLY A 534 3.62 -13.82 8.53
CA GLY A 534 4.59 -14.91 8.56
C GLY A 534 5.62 -14.77 7.44
N THR A 535 6.78 -14.16 7.73
CA THR A 535 7.86 -13.93 6.76
C THR A 535 8.70 -15.20 6.58
N ASN A 536 8.04 -16.23 6.07
CA ASN A 536 8.64 -17.47 5.60
C ASN A 536 9.37 -17.20 4.25
N GLY A 537 10.14 -18.18 3.75
CA GLY A 537 10.71 -18.14 2.40
C GLY A 537 11.44 -16.83 2.07
N THR A 538 11.09 -16.22 0.94
CA THR A 538 11.55 -14.88 0.53
C THR A 538 10.53 -13.76 0.79
N GLY A 539 9.38 -14.05 1.43
CA GLY A 539 8.28 -13.10 1.56
C GLY A 539 8.52 -11.98 2.58
N THR A 540 8.06 -10.76 2.26
CA THR A 540 8.30 -9.54 3.05
C THR A 540 7.02 -8.74 3.31
N LEU A 541 6.98 -8.04 4.45
CA LEU A 541 5.96 -7.03 4.73
C LEU A 541 6.53 -5.65 4.40
N ASN A 542 5.98 -5.00 3.37
CA ASN A 542 6.42 -3.70 2.89
C ASN A 542 5.47 -2.60 3.38
N LYS A 543 6.00 -1.51 3.92
CA LYS A 543 5.27 -0.29 4.24
C LYS A 543 5.73 0.83 3.31
N TYR A 544 4.82 1.32 2.48
CA TYR A 544 5.03 2.47 1.61
C TYR A 544 4.82 3.79 2.39
N TYR A 545 5.40 4.87 1.87
CA TYR A 545 5.36 6.21 2.44
C TYR A 545 5.14 7.27 1.35
N SER A 546 4.57 8.42 1.72
CA SER A 546 4.40 9.58 0.84
C SER A 546 4.38 10.87 1.66
N ASN A 547 5.01 11.94 1.15
CA ASN A 547 4.90 13.32 1.64
C ASN A 547 4.93 13.51 3.18
N ASN A 548 6.13 13.46 3.74
CA ASN A 548 6.50 14.13 5.00
C ASN A 548 5.67 13.80 6.27
N THR A 549 5.17 12.57 6.41
CA THR A 549 4.74 11.99 7.69
C THR A 549 5.81 11.03 8.25
N PRO A 550 6.91 11.55 8.84
CA PRO A 550 7.79 10.74 9.69
C PRO A 550 7.01 10.22 10.90
N GLY A 551 7.26 8.98 11.30
CA GLY A 551 6.53 8.36 12.39
C GLY A 551 7.06 6.99 12.76
N LEU A 552 6.55 6.47 13.88
CA LEU A 552 6.80 5.11 14.33
C LEU A 552 5.88 4.16 13.57
N PHE A 553 6.45 3.17 12.88
CA PHE A 553 5.70 2.07 12.29
C PHE A 553 6.08 0.74 12.96
N ASN A 554 5.08 -0.07 13.31
CA ASN A 554 5.25 -1.35 13.99
C ASN A 554 4.92 -2.49 13.03
N PHE A 555 5.94 -3.06 12.38
CA PHE A 555 5.79 -4.25 11.54
C PHE A 555 5.44 -5.45 12.42
N ALA A 556 4.19 -5.89 12.33
CA ALA A 556 3.71 -7.10 13.00
C ALA A 556 4.12 -8.36 12.22
N ILE A 557 5.42 -8.67 12.24
CA ILE A 557 6.02 -9.80 11.53
C ILE A 557 6.45 -10.93 12.48
N GLY A 558 6.58 -12.13 11.95
CA GLY A 558 7.02 -13.31 12.70
C GLY A 558 7.39 -14.46 11.76
N ASN A 559 8.03 -15.48 12.31
CA ASN A 559 8.36 -16.74 11.65
C ASN A 559 8.66 -17.74 12.77
N ASN A 560 7.84 -18.80 12.91
CA ASN A 560 7.82 -19.68 14.08
C ASN A 560 7.92 -18.90 15.41
N GLY A 561 6.93 -18.05 15.66
CA GLY A 561 6.97 -17.05 16.73
C GLY A 561 6.83 -15.62 16.20
N ALA A 562 6.29 -14.74 17.03
CA ALA A 562 6.16 -13.32 16.71
C ALA A 562 7.47 -12.59 16.99
N ALA A 563 7.84 -11.66 16.11
CA ALA A 563 9.14 -11.01 16.09
C ALA A 563 9.03 -9.56 15.62
N ASN A 564 8.19 -8.77 16.30
CA ASN A 564 7.77 -7.45 15.83
C ASN A 564 8.95 -6.49 15.68
N ALA A 565 9.01 -5.77 14.55
CA ALA A 565 10.02 -4.76 14.27
C ALA A 565 9.40 -3.35 14.28
N GLN A 566 9.82 -2.51 15.20
CA GLN A 566 9.44 -1.11 15.31
C GLN A 566 10.51 -0.25 14.63
N VAL A 567 10.09 0.55 13.65
CA VAL A 567 10.94 1.42 12.84
C VAL A 567 10.46 2.85 12.99
N PHE A 568 11.36 3.75 13.39
CA PHE A 568 11.11 5.20 13.46
C PHE A 568 12.08 5.94 12.54
N LEU A 569 11.53 6.63 11.54
CA LEU A 569 12.30 7.47 10.59
C LEU A 569 12.21 8.94 11.00
N ALA A 570 13.35 9.53 11.37
CA ALA A 570 13.51 10.98 11.55
C ALA A 570 14.10 11.61 10.28
N THR A 571 13.60 12.80 9.94
CA THR A 571 13.97 13.60 8.74
C THR A 571 14.00 12.87 7.37
N PRO A 572 13.12 11.89 7.06
CA PRO A 572 13.16 11.20 5.78
C PRO A 572 12.71 12.10 4.62
N VAL A 573 13.40 11.96 3.49
CA VAL A 573 12.96 12.42 2.17
C VAL A 573 12.49 11.19 1.39
N PHE A 574 11.22 11.20 0.98
CA PHE A 574 10.57 10.12 0.24
C PHE A 574 10.44 10.49 -1.25
N ALA A 575 10.94 9.62 -2.12
CA ALA A 575 10.61 9.58 -3.54
C ALA A 575 9.19 8.97 -3.77
N PRO A 576 8.64 9.03 -4.99
CA PRO A 576 7.51 8.18 -5.37
C PRO A 576 7.81 6.70 -5.07
N ASP A 577 6.79 5.96 -4.65
CA ASP A 577 6.84 4.54 -4.32
C ASP A 577 7.90 4.15 -3.27
N ALA A 578 8.33 5.10 -2.42
CA ALA A 578 9.28 4.84 -1.36
C ALA A 578 8.70 3.90 -0.29
N TYR A 579 9.48 2.91 0.15
CA TYR A 579 9.05 1.92 1.14
C TYR A 579 10.18 1.46 2.08
N VAL A 580 9.79 0.98 3.25
CA VAL A 580 10.59 0.09 4.11
C VAL A 580 10.01 -1.31 4.00
N SER A 581 10.88 -2.30 3.78
CA SER A 581 10.55 -3.73 3.71
C SER A 581 11.10 -4.43 4.94
N ALA A 582 10.30 -5.28 5.58
CA ALA A 582 10.68 -6.00 6.79
C ALA A 582 10.44 -7.51 6.69
N LYS A 583 11.42 -8.28 7.16
CA LYS A 583 11.40 -9.75 7.27
C LYS A 583 12.12 -10.19 8.54
N THR A 584 11.68 -11.29 9.14
CA THR A 584 12.41 -12.02 10.19
C THR A 584 12.74 -13.43 9.71
N VAL A 585 13.84 -13.98 10.21
CA VAL A 585 14.27 -15.36 9.96
C VAL A 585 14.54 -16.04 11.31
N ASN A 586 13.89 -17.17 11.55
CA ASN A 586 14.10 -18.02 12.73
C ASN A 586 15.33 -18.94 12.53
N ALA A 587 16.51 -18.33 12.50
CA ALA A 587 17.80 -18.99 12.54
C ALA A 587 18.86 -18.02 13.07
N ILE A 588 20.00 -18.55 13.53
CA ILE A 588 21.24 -17.76 13.63
C ILE A 588 21.58 -17.14 12.26
N HIS A 589 21.99 -15.87 12.24
CA HIS A 589 22.43 -15.21 11.00
C HIS A 589 23.75 -15.83 10.49
N PRO A 590 23.94 -16.05 9.17
CA PRO A 590 25.13 -16.73 8.64
C PRO A 590 26.49 -16.11 9.02
N ASN A 591 26.51 -14.79 9.28
CA ASN A 591 27.70 -14.05 9.70
C ASN A 591 27.80 -13.84 11.24
N ASN A 592 26.98 -14.52 12.05
CA ASN A 592 27.12 -14.51 13.51
C ASN A 592 28.10 -15.63 13.95
N GLY A 593 29.20 -15.25 14.61
CA GLY A 593 30.26 -16.17 15.03
C GLY A 593 30.06 -16.85 16.39
N CYS A 594 28.95 -16.61 17.08
CA CYS A 594 28.68 -17.18 18.40
C CYS A 594 28.25 -18.66 18.33
N GLY A 595 29.03 -19.54 18.97
CA GLY A 595 28.64 -20.94 19.22
C GLY A 595 27.69 -21.11 20.41
N THR A 596 27.72 -20.16 21.34
CA THR A 596 26.79 -19.97 22.47
C THR A 596 26.58 -18.47 22.67
N ASP A 597 25.55 -18.10 23.43
CA ASP A 597 25.21 -16.73 23.80
C ASP A 597 24.77 -15.86 22.59
N TYR A 598 23.71 -16.29 21.91
CA TYR A 598 23.10 -15.59 20.76
C TYR A 598 21.58 -15.76 20.69
N LEU A 599 20.91 -14.87 19.92
CA LEU A 599 19.55 -15.12 19.43
C LEU A 599 19.58 -15.96 18.15
N ASN A 600 18.86 -17.08 18.13
CA ASN A 600 18.56 -17.88 16.94
C ASN A 600 17.51 -17.18 16.03
N ARG A 601 17.57 -15.84 15.94
CA ARG A 601 16.68 -15.02 15.14
C ARG A 601 17.41 -13.78 14.62
N TYR A 602 17.08 -13.39 13.40
CA TYR A 602 17.47 -12.08 12.88
C TYR A 602 16.34 -11.40 12.11
N TRP A 603 16.53 -10.12 11.82
CA TRP A 603 15.64 -9.28 11.03
C TRP A 603 16.38 -8.72 9.83
N GLU A 604 15.76 -8.79 8.65
CA GLU A 604 16.19 -8.12 7.44
C GLU A 604 15.29 -6.90 7.26
N LEU A 605 15.85 -5.69 7.38
CA LEU A 605 15.18 -4.47 6.94
C LEU A 605 15.84 -3.93 5.68
N ARG A 606 15.03 -3.53 4.69
CA ARG A 606 15.48 -2.95 3.42
C ARG A 606 14.65 -1.72 3.08
N GLN A 607 15.13 -0.91 2.14
CA GLN A 607 14.52 0.37 1.76
C GLN A 607 14.48 0.52 0.23
N SER A 608 13.53 1.30 -0.27
CA SER A 608 13.60 1.92 -1.60
C SER A 608 13.09 3.36 -1.52
N GLY A 609 13.65 4.28 -2.30
CA GLY A 609 13.17 5.66 -2.41
C GLY A 609 13.32 6.56 -1.16
N ILE A 610 13.99 6.10 -0.08
CA ILE A 610 14.19 6.88 1.15
C ILE A 610 15.63 7.39 1.25
N SER A 611 15.80 8.69 1.49
CA SER A 611 17.09 9.35 1.74
C SER A 611 16.99 10.42 2.84
N GLY A 612 18.10 11.04 3.25
CA GLY A 612 18.13 12.15 4.22
C GLY A 612 17.78 11.79 5.68
N TYR A 613 17.47 10.53 5.96
CA TYR A 613 16.91 10.08 7.23
C TYR A 613 17.96 9.70 8.28
N THR A 614 17.53 9.69 9.54
CA THR A 614 18.09 8.80 10.57
C THR A 614 17.01 7.82 11.03
N VAL A 615 17.40 6.59 11.37
CA VAL A 615 16.49 5.51 11.75
C VAL A 615 16.81 4.98 13.14
N TRP A 616 15.77 4.86 13.96
CA TRP A 616 15.80 4.21 15.27
C TRP A 616 14.93 2.96 15.21
N ASN A 617 15.47 1.81 15.64
CA ASN A 617 14.78 0.52 15.54
C ASN A 617 14.69 -0.18 16.90
N LYS A 618 13.55 -0.83 17.17
CA LYS A 618 13.36 -1.79 18.27
C LYS A 618 12.87 -3.12 17.71
N PHE A 619 13.46 -4.22 18.18
CA PHE A 619 13.11 -5.58 17.76
C PHE A 619 12.71 -6.40 18.98
N GLY A 620 11.52 -6.99 18.96
CA GLY A 620 11.04 -7.93 19.99
C GLY A 620 11.28 -9.38 19.56
N TYR A 621 11.67 -10.23 20.50
CA TYR A 621 11.96 -11.66 20.33
C TYR A 621 11.18 -12.51 21.35
N GLN A 622 11.42 -13.82 21.36
CA GLN A 622 10.81 -14.78 22.28
C GLN A 622 11.87 -15.52 23.11
N ASP A 623 11.50 -16.05 24.28
CA ASP A 623 12.43 -16.85 25.11
C ASP A 623 12.99 -18.06 24.34
N ALA A 624 12.19 -18.61 23.42
CA ALA A 624 12.57 -19.72 22.54
C ALA A 624 13.62 -19.35 21.47
N ASP A 625 13.92 -18.05 21.28
CA ASP A 625 15.00 -17.59 20.39
C ASP A 625 16.36 -17.56 21.12
N VAL A 626 16.37 -17.61 22.46
CA VAL A 626 17.58 -17.39 23.28
C VAL A 626 18.41 -18.67 23.39
N VAL A 627 19.68 -18.60 22.96
CA VAL A 627 20.65 -19.70 23.09
C VAL A 627 21.81 -19.25 23.98
N GLY A 628 21.78 -19.62 25.27
CA GLY A 628 22.84 -19.31 26.23
C GLY A 628 22.40 -18.32 27.31
N ASN A 629 23.34 -17.52 27.82
CA ASN A 629 23.11 -16.53 28.87
C ASN A 629 22.75 -15.16 28.29
N GLU A 630 21.44 -14.89 28.19
CA GLU A 630 20.88 -13.66 27.62
C GLU A 630 21.41 -12.37 28.26
N ALA A 631 21.76 -12.40 29.55
CA ALA A 631 22.32 -11.24 30.26
C ALA A 631 23.69 -10.77 29.72
N THR A 632 24.29 -11.50 28.77
CA THR A 632 25.50 -11.11 28.03
C THR A 632 25.22 -10.48 26.67
N PHE A 633 23.95 -10.42 26.22
CA PHE A 633 23.61 -10.05 24.86
C PHE A 633 23.51 -8.53 24.69
N ASN A 634 24.04 -8.02 23.58
CA ASN A 634 23.72 -6.70 23.06
C ASN A 634 22.96 -6.84 21.73
N GLY A 635 22.07 -5.89 21.45
CA GLY A 635 21.50 -5.73 20.11
C GLY A 635 22.58 -5.31 19.11
N ALA A 636 22.53 -5.83 17.89
CA ALA A 636 23.54 -5.60 16.87
C ALA A 636 22.94 -5.34 15.48
N LYS A 637 23.67 -4.57 14.65
CA LYS A 637 23.40 -4.34 13.22
C LYS A 637 24.57 -4.87 12.38
N TYR A 638 24.27 -5.59 11.31
CA TYR A 638 25.21 -5.90 10.25
C TYR A 638 25.28 -4.72 9.26
N ASP A 639 26.49 -4.25 8.94
CA ASP A 639 26.72 -3.15 8.00
C ASP A 639 26.94 -3.61 6.54
N GLY A 640 26.99 -4.92 6.32
CA GLY A 640 27.37 -5.56 5.05
C GLY A 640 28.71 -6.29 5.14
N PHE A 641 29.54 -5.97 6.14
CA PHE A 641 30.88 -6.53 6.36
C PHE A 641 31.08 -7.10 7.77
N GLN A 642 30.51 -6.45 8.80
CA GLN A 642 30.73 -6.78 10.22
C GLN A 642 29.50 -6.47 11.07
N TRP A 643 29.50 -6.99 12.31
CA TRP A 643 28.50 -6.64 13.31
C TRP A 643 28.93 -5.45 14.18
N ILE A 644 28.11 -4.41 14.19
CA ILE A 644 28.19 -3.29 15.13
C ILE A 644 27.26 -3.60 16.30
N SER A 645 27.81 -3.69 17.51
CA SER A 645 27.02 -3.90 18.75
C SER A 645 26.57 -2.56 19.35
N PHE A 646 25.36 -2.55 19.91
CA PHE A 646 24.70 -1.39 20.52
C PHE A 646 24.47 -1.65 22.02
N SER A 647 23.35 -1.21 22.58
CA SER A 647 22.97 -1.44 23.99
C SER A 647 22.74 -2.93 24.30
N PRO A 648 22.88 -3.34 25.58
CA PRO A 648 22.37 -4.62 26.07
C PRO A 648 20.89 -4.84 25.74
N VAL A 649 20.47 -6.10 25.65
CA VAL A 649 19.05 -6.45 25.48
C VAL A 649 18.26 -6.24 26.77
N ASN A 650 16.94 -6.09 26.65
CA ASN A 650 16.03 -6.08 27.79
C ASN A 650 15.42 -7.47 27.99
N VAL A 651 16.06 -8.25 28.88
CA VAL A 651 15.70 -9.61 29.29
C VAL A 651 14.33 -9.71 29.99
N ALA A 652 13.77 -8.60 30.48
CA ALA A 652 12.46 -8.62 31.16
C ALA A 652 11.27 -8.50 30.19
N ASP A 653 11.49 -7.89 29.02
CA ASP A 653 10.45 -7.58 28.02
C ASP A 653 10.78 -8.18 26.63
N ASN A 654 11.82 -9.01 26.53
CA ASN A 654 12.35 -9.64 25.32
C ASN A 654 12.48 -8.70 24.11
N PHE A 655 13.25 -7.61 24.27
CA PHE A 655 13.54 -6.71 23.13
C PHE A 655 14.94 -6.09 23.19
N PHE A 656 15.45 -5.68 22.02
CA PHE A 656 16.64 -4.83 21.91
C PHE A 656 16.38 -3.59 21.06
N ILE A 657 17.23 -2.58 21.24
CA ILE A 657 17.15 -1.28 20.56
C ILE A 657 18.47 -0.98 19.85
N ILE A 658 18.36 -0.53 18.61
CA ILE A 658 19.48 0.00 17.82
C ILE A 658 19.35 1.52 17.82
N THR A 659 20.26 2.21 18.52
CA THR A 659 20.30 3.68 18.59
C THR A 659 20.59 4.31 17.22
N PRO A 660 20.24 5.59 16.98
CA PRO A 660 20.04 6.11 15.63
C PRO A 660 21.18 5.88 14.65
N THR A 661 20.85 5.27 13.51
CA THR A 661 21.76 5.03 12.37
C THR A 661 21.25 5.74 11.11
N ASN A 662 22.03 5.74 10.04
CA ASN A 662 21.69 6.33 8.73
C ASN A 662 21.47 5.27 7.62
N SER A 663 21.30 4.01 8.00
CA SER A 663 21.15 2.88 7.07
C SER A 663 20.29 1.77 7.67
N PHE A 664 19.51 1.10 6.82
CA PHE A 664 18.94 -0.21 7.14
C PHE A 664 20.00 -1.33 6.97
N GLY A 665 19.63 -2.59 7.22
CA GLY A 665 20.55 -3.73 7.19
C GLY A 665 19.94 -4.96 7.85
N ASP A 666 20.80 -5.85 8.36
CA ASP A 666 20.39 -7.01 9.13
C ASP A 666 20.63 -6.79 10.63
N TYR A 667 19.81 -7.38 11.49
CA TYR A 667 19.81 -7.13 12.93
C TYR A 667 19.64 -8.43 13.72
N THR A 668 20.32 -8.57 14.85
CA THR A 668 20.20 -9.70 15.79
C THR A 668 20.65 -9.27 17.19
N ALA A 669 20.74 -10.18 18.15
CA ALA A 669 21.45 -9.94 19.41
C ALA A 669 22.27 -11.16 19.84
N GLY A 670 23.25 -10.94 20.72
CA GLY A 670 24.16 -11.95 21.22
C GLY A 670 25.36 -11.32 21.93
N ASN A 671 26.28 -12.16 22.41
CA ASN A 671 27.47 -11.73 23.12
C ASN A 671 28.44 -10.99 22.18
N PRO A 672 28.77 -9.70 22.41
CA PRO A 672 29.66 -8.92 21.55
C PRO A 672 31.05 -9.53 21.34
N GLY A 673 31.51 -10.40 22.24
CA GLY A 673 32.79 -11.09 22.15
C GLY A 673 32.88 -12.08 20.98
N CYS A 674 31.75 -12.68 20.57
CA CYS A 674 31.69 -13.69 19.50
C CYS A 674 30.81 -13.30 18.30
N LEU A 675 29.95 -12.28 18.43
CA LEU A 675 28.91 -11.93 17.44
C LEU A 675 29.42 -11.73 16.00
N GLY A 676 30.69 -11.37 15.82
CA GLY A 676 31.27 -11.01 14.52
C GLY A 676 31.64 -9.53 14.40
N GLY A 677 31.77 -8.82 15.52
CA GLY A 677 32.71 -7.71 15.61
C GLY A 677 34.11 -8.28 15.41
N SER A 678 34.79 -7.89 14.33
CA SER A 678 36.07 -8.52 13.97
C SER A 678 37.13 -8.22 15.03
N ASN A 679 37.69 -9.30 15.58
CA ASN A 679 38.68 -9.26 16.65
C ASN A 679 40.05 -9.56 16.03
N THR A 680 40.75 -8.51 15.60
CA THR A 680 42.09 -8.65 15.04
C THR A 680 43.12 -8.70 16.15
N ILE A 681 43.82 -9.81 16.27
CA ILE A 681 44.88 -10.01 17.24
C ILE A 681 46.21 -9.57 16.61
N ALA A 682 47.00 -8.80 17.33
CA ALA A 682 48.39 -8.52 16.98
C ALA A 682 49.31 -9.35 17.89
N ASN A 683 49.87 -10.42 17.33
CA ASN A 683 50.83 -11.28 18.01
C ASN A 683 52.24 -10.78 17.70
N LEU A 684 52.84 -10.04 18.62
CA LEU A 684 54.01 -9.20 18.36
C LEU A 684 55.12 -9.42 19.38
N LYS A 685 56.38 -9.27 18.94
CA LYS A 685 57.56 -9.30 19.81
C LYS A 685 58.62 -8.28 19.38
N VAL A 686 59.14 -7.53 20.35
CA VAL A 686 60.18 -6.49 20.16
C VAL A 686 61.07 -6.42 21.41
N LEU A 687 62.24 -5.82 21.31
CA LEU A 687 63.08 -5.49 22.48
C LEU A 687 63.31 -3.98 22.56
N LEU A 688 63.35 -3.46 23.79
CA LEU A 688 63.73 -2.09 24.11
C LEU A 688 65.22 -2.08 24.46
N GLN A 689 66.04 -1.37 23.66
CA GLN A 689 67.50 -1.32 23.85
C GLN A 689 67.91 -0.89 25.26
N GLY A 690 67.19 0.07 25.85
CA GLY A 690 67.45 0.55 27.20
C GLY A 690 67.28 -0.53 28.27
N ALA A 691 66.22 -1.33 28.17
CA ALA A 691 65.90 -2.36 29.16
C ALA A 691 66.68 -3.67 28.95
N TYR A 692 67.36 -3.85 27.80
CA TYR A 692 67.99 -5.10 27.41
C TYR A 692 69.20 -5.47 28.26
N ILE A 693 69.22 -6.71 28.74
CA ILE A 693 70.28 -7.27 29.61
C ILE A 693 70.99 -8.50 29.02
N GLY A 694 70.75 -8.79 27.74
CA GLY A 694 71.37 -9.90 27.01
C GLY A 694 70.49 -11.14 26.89
N GLY A 695 70.87 -12.04 25.97
CA GLY A 695 70.21 -13.35 25.80
C GLY A 695 68.71 -13.26 25.48
N GLY A 696 68.26 -12.23 24.78
CA GLY A 696 66.83 -12.00 24.49
C GLY A 696 66.00 -11.50 25.68
N ASN A 697 66.61 -11.12 26.80
CA ASN A 697 65.91 -10.72 28.02
C ASN A 697 66.06 -9.22 28.33
N MET A 698 65.03 -8.67 29.00
CA MET A 698 64.93 -7.30 29.48
C MET A 698 64.65 -7.24 30.98
N ARG A 699 65.12 -6.17 31.62
CA ARG A 699 64.97 -5.92 33.06
C ARG A 699 63.56 -5.43 33.43
N THR A 700 63.00 -5.94 34.53
CA THR A 700 61.64 -5.59 35.00
C THR A 700 61.66 -4.74 36.27
N SER A 701 62.69 -3.91 36.47
CA SER A 701 62.88 -3.17 37.73
C SER A 701 61.75 -2.20 38.05
N LEU A 702 61.19 -1.52 37.04
CA LEU A 702 60.03 -0.63 37.21
C LEU A 702 58.81 -1.35 37.82
N ASN A 703 58.59 -2.61 37.43
CA ASN A 703 57.53 -3.46 37.95
C ASN A 703 57.89 -3.93 39.38
N GLY A 704 59.11 -4.44 39.59
CA GLY A 704 59.59 -4.88 40.91
C GLY A 704 59.66 -3.78 41.98
N PHE A 705 59.73 -2.51 41.57
CA PHE A 705 59.67 -1.34 42.45
C PHE A 705 58.28 -0.67 42.50
N ASN A 706 57.26 -1.26 41.87
CA ASN A 706 55.89 -0.73 41.77
C ASN A 706 55.80 0.71 41.21
N LEU A 707 56.69 1.06 40.28
CA LEU A 707 56.74 2.37 39.63
C LEU A 707 55.85 2.46 38.38
N LEU A 708 55.55 1.34 37.73
CA LEU A 708 54.69 1.32 36.53
C LEU A 708 53.27 1.81 36.86
N PRO A 709 52.69 2.75 36.09
CA PRO A 709 51.38 3.30 36.38
C PRO A 709 50.27 2.27 36.10
N LEU A 710 49.23 2.24 36.94
CA LEU A 710 48.08 1.35 36.78
C LEU A 710 47.15 1.74 35.61
N ASN A 711 47.29 2.96 35.08
CA ASN A 711 46.62 3.45 33.88
C ASN A 711 47.65 3.63 32.75
N GLN A 712 47.24 3.41 31.51
CA GLN A 712 48.13 3.56 30.35
C GLN A 712 48.64 5.00 30.15
N PRO A 713 49.94 5.22 29.83
CA PRO A 713 50.60 6.54 29.86
C PRO A 713 50.44 7.38 28.56
N TYR A 714 49.82 6.83 27.52
CA TYR A 714 49.78 7.40 26.17
C TYR A 714 48.55 8.28 25.89
N ASN A 715 47.69 8.54 26.88
CA ASN A 715 46.58 9.51 26.77
C ASN A 715 47.10 10.96 26.85
N ASN A 716 47.85 11.35 25.82
CA ASN A 716 48.44 12.66 25.66
C ASN A 716 48.55 13.03 24.16
N SER A 717 48.91 14.28 23.86
CA SER A 717 48.92 14.82 22.49
C SER A 717 49.99 14.21 21.57
N GLN A 718 51.04 13.56 22.09
CA GLN A 718 52.08 12.93 21.26
C GLN A 718 51.58 11.69 20.53
N PHE A 719 50.75 10.89 21.19
CA PHE A 719 50.18 9.64 20.64
C PHE A 719 48.76 9.84 20.10
N ASN A 720 48.10 10.96 20.45
CA ASN A 720 46.74 11.31 20.08
C ASN A 720 45.78 10.10 20.25
N TYR A 721 45.75 9.59 21.49
CA TYR A 721 45.14 8.30 21.81
C TYR A 721 44.36 8.38 23.13
N SER A 722 43.05 8.55 23.03
CA SER A 722 42.12 8.69 24.14
C SER A 722 41.78 7.35 24.86
N GLY A 723 42.72 6.40 24.89
CA GLY A 723 42.55 5.10 25.53
C GLY A 723 42.38 5.19 27.05
N THR A 724 41.66 4.24 27.63
CA THR A 724 41.35 4.17 29.07
C THR A 724 41.77 2.84 29.71
N GLU A 725 42.74 2.16 29.11
CA GLU A 725 43.29 0.89 29.55
C GLU A 725 43.92 1.05 30.94
N SER A 726 43.53 0.16 31.85
CA SER A 726 43.91 0.20 33.25
C SER A 726 43.84 -1.20 33.87
N VAL A 727 44.61 -1.41 34.94
CA VAL A 727 44.66 -2.69 35.68
C VAL A 727 44.65 -2.45 37.20
N ALA A 728 44.12 -3.40 37.96
CA ALA A 728 44.18 -3.36 39.43
C ALA A 728 45.61 -3.59 39.98
N SER A 729 46.44 -4.31 39.22
CA SER A 729 47.85 -4.58 39.50
C SER A 729 48.59 -4.89 38.21
N ILE A 730 49.87 -4.52 38.11
CA ILE A 730 50.69 -4.84 36.93
C ILE A 730 51.03 -6.34 36.93
N PRO A 731 50.86 -7.07 35.81
CA PRO A 731 51.22 -8.48 35.74
C PRO A 731 52.73 -8.74 35.94
N ALA A 732 53.06 -9.90 36.51
CA ALA A 732 54.44 -10.32 36.69
C ALA A 732 55.21 -10.42 35.35
N GLY A 733 56.49 -10.05 35.36
CA GLY A 733 57.36 -10.10 34.19
C GLY A 733 57.12 -9.00 33.13
N VAL A 734 56.22 -8.04 33.38
CA VAL A 734 56.13 -6.81 32.57
C VAL A 734 57.35 -5.93 32.82
N VAL A 735 57.89 -5.35 31.73
CA VAL A 735 58.98 -4.37 31.71
C VAL A 735 58.40 -2.96 31.77
N ASP A 736 57.44 -2.66 30.89
CA ASP A 736 56.76 -1.37 30.77
C ASP A 736 55.42 -1.53 30.03
N TRP A 737 54.66 -0.45 29.90
CA TRP A 737 53.63 -0.31 28.89
C TRP A 737 54.23 -0.19 27.47
N ILE A 738 53.44 -0.46 26.44
CA ILE A 738 53.75 -0.18 25.04
C ILE A 738 52.49 0.26 24.27
N TYR A 739 52.65 1.21 23.33
CA TYR A 739 51.60 1.66 22.43
C TYR A 739 51.70 0.93 21.09
N VAL A 740 50.57 0.50 20.55
CA VAL A 740 50.48 -0.19 19.25
C VAL A 740 49.39 0.46 18.41
N GLU A 741 49.67 0.74 17.14
CA GLU A 741 48.67 1.16 16.17
C GLU A 741 48.76 0.41 14.84
N LEU A 742 47.63 0.31 14.13
CA LEU A 742 47.45 -0.40 12.87
C LEU A 742 47.11 0.58 11.74
N ARG A 743 47.80 0.47 10.61
CA ARG A 743 47.62 1.31 9.41
C ARG A 743 47.43 0.45 8.16
N THR A 744 46.53 0.81 7.25
CA THR A 744 46.35 0.10 5.96
C THR A 744 47.40 0.46 4.90
N THR A 745 48.09 1.59 5.06
CA THR A 745 49.23 2.00 4.23
C THR A 745 50.36 2.54 5.10
N SER A 746 51.61 2.44 4.63
CA SER A 746 52.81 2.83 5.39
C SER A 746 52.87 4.32 5.74
N ASN A 747 52.13 5.18 5.03
CA ASN A 747 52.05 6.63 5.26
C ASN A 747 50.63 7.11 5.63
N GLY A 748 49.68 6.19 5.78
CA GLY A 748 48.30 6.51 6.13
C GLY A 748 48.13 6.80 7.63
N ALA A 749 47.01 7.42 7.98
CA ALA A 749 46.59 7.54 9.37
C ALA A 749 46.25 6.16 9.96
N PRO A 750 46.29 6.00 11.30
CA PRO A 750 45.79 4.81 11.99
C PRO A 750 44.33 4.55 11.65
N VAL A 751 43.94 3.28 11.53
CA VAL A 751 42.53 2.93 11.30
C VAL A 751 41.68 3.24 12.53
N LEU A 752 40.38 3.51 12.31
CA LEU A 752 39.43 3.73 13.41
C LEU A 752 39.41 2.52 14.35
N ASN A 753 39.55 2.74 15.66
CA ASN A 753 39.76 1.72 16.71
C ASN A 753 41.09 0.94 16.62
N GLY A 754 41.96 1.26 15.66
CA GLY A 754 43.25 0.61 15.42
C GLY A 754 44.39 1.12 16.29
N LYS A 755 44.10 1.58 17.52
CA LYS A 755 45.09 2.04 18.51
C LYS A 755 44.83 1.32 19.83
N ARG A 756 45.87 0.74 20.45
CA ARG A 756 45.75 0.06 21.75
C ARG A 756 47.03 0.16 22.58
N ALA A 757 46.89 0.39 23.88
CA ALA A 757 47.96 0.20 24.85
C ALA A 757 47.97 -1.25 25.37
N GLY A 758 49.17 -1.82 25.52
CA GLY A 758 49.40 -3.13 26.12
C GLY A 758 50.66 -3.14 26.97
N PHE A 759 51.09 -4.32 27.40
CA PHE A 759 52.33 -4.51 28.15
C PHE A 759 53.41 -5.17 27.29
N ILE A 760 54.66 -4.79 27.52
CA ILE A 760 55.82 -5.51 26.98
C ILE A 760 56.50 -6.32 28.11
N LYS A 761 56.77 -7.60 27.84
CA LYS A 761 57.29 -8.59 28.81
C LYS A 761 58.81 -8.69 28.75
N SER A 762 59.41 -9.32 29.77
CA SER A 762 60.86 -9.50 29.89
C SER A 762 61.51 -10.25 28.72
N ASP A 763 60.76 -11.09 28.00
CA ASP A 763 61.24 -11.79 26.81
C ASP A 763 61.00 -11.02 25.49
N GLY A 764 60.38 -9.83 25.58
CA GLY A 764 59.99 -9.01 24.43
C GLY A 764 58.59 -9.27 23.87
N SER A 765 57.84 -10.25 24.36
CA SER A 765 56.44 -10.45 23.92
C SER A 765 55.55 -9.25 24.31
N ILE A 766 54.66 -8.85 23.40
CA ILE A 766 53.65 -7.82 23.63
C ILE A 766 52.32 -8.49 23.91
N VAL A 767 51.71 -8.15 25.04
CA VAL A 767 50.50 -8.78 25.57
C VAL A 767 49.44 -7.75 25.98
N ASP A 768 48.20 -8.20 26.06
CA ASP A 768 47.06 -7.46 26.55
C ASP A 768 47.07 -7.34 28.09
N LEU A 769 46.03 -6.75 28.67
CA LEU A 769 45.97 -6.36 30.09
C LEU A 769 45.97 -7.55 31.08
N ASP A 770 45.74 -8.78 30.62
CA ASP A 770 45.89 -10.01 31.40
C ASP A 770 47.37 -10.43 31.57
N GLY A 771 48.30 -9.75 30.91
CA GLY A 771 49.73 -10.02 30.93
C GLY A 771 50.14 -11.33 30.24
N THR A 772 49.27 -11.94 29.44
CA THR A 772 49.45 -13.29 28.87
C THR A 772 48.95 -13.41 27.42
N SER A 773 47.75 -12.91 27.11
CA SER A 773 47.16 -12.99 25.78
C SER A 773 47.81 -11.99 24.81
N PRO A 774 48.01 -12.32 23.53
CA PRO A 774 48.41 -11.34 22.52
C PRO A 774 47.38 -10.20 22.36
N LEU A 775 47.85 -9.02 21.93
CA LEU A 775 47.09 -7.77 21.99
C LEU A 775 45.86 -7.77 21.06
N LYS A 776 44.67 -7.47 21.59
CA LYS A 776 43.39 -7.59 20.87
C LYS A 776 42.81 -6.25 20.40
N PHE A 777 42.70 -6.05 19.10
CA PHE A 777 41.97 -4.93 18.49
C PHE A 777 40.52 -5.31 18.20
N SER A 778 39.60 -4.75 18.97
CA SER A 778 38.15 -4.92 18.79
C SER A 778 37.65 -4.10 17.61
N SER A 779 36.71 -4.65 16.84
CA SER A 779 36.08 -3.98 15.68
C SER A 779 37.07 -3.57 14.58
N ILE A 780 38.13 -4.37 14.38
CA ILE A 780 39.08 -4.25 13.26
C ILE A 780 38.96 -5.50 12.38
N PRO A 781 38.58 -5.39 11.09
CA PRO A 781 38.46 -6.53 10.19
C PRO A 781 39.79 -7.25 9.99
N ALA A 782 39.73 -8.55 9.73
CA ALA A 782 40.92 -9.30 9.31
C ALA A 782 41.45 -8.74 7.97
N GLY A 783 42.76 -8.53 7.87
CA GLY A 783 43.36 -7.82 6.75
C GLY A 783 44.86 -7.60 6.90
N ASN A 784 45.46 -6.92 5.92
CA ASN A 784 46.89 -6.61 5.92
C ASN A 784 47.13 -5.23 6.54
N TYR A 785 47.89 -5.17 7.62
CA TYR A 785 48.15 -3.94 8.37
C TYR A 785 49.65 -3.72 8.61
N PHE A 786 50.12 -2.51 8.37
CA PHE A 786 51.38 -2.05 8.96
C PHE A 786 51.16 -1.88 10.46
N VAL A 787 52.03 -2.50 11.25
CA VAL A 787 52.01 -2.47 12.71
C VAL A 787 53.05 -1.48 13.18
N VAL A 788 52.63 -0.43 13.88
CA VAL A 788 53.52 0.57 14.47
C VAL A 788 53.58 0.36 15.98
N LEU A 789 54.79 0.44 16.53
CA LEU A 789 55.09 0.36 17.96
C LEU A 789 55.63 1.71 18.44
N GLY A 790 54.99 2.26 19.46
CA GLY A 790 55.43 3.47 20.17
C GLY A 790 55.75 3.16 21.63
N HIS A 791 56.76 3.82 22.17
CA HIS A 791 57.12 3.74 23.60
C HIS A 791 57.47 5.15 24.09
N ARG A 792 57.51 5.35 25.41
CA ARG A 792 57.61 6.69 26.01
C ARG A 792 58.98 7.35 25.86
N ASN A 793 60.05 6.58 25.66
CA ASN A 793 61.43 7.12 25.56
C ASN A 793 62.34 6.34 24.58
N HIS A 794 61.72 5.58 23.69
CA HIS A 794 62.36 4.87 22.58
C HIS A 794 61.74 5.31 21.26
N LEU A 795 62.54 5.41 20.19
CA LEU A 795 62.05 5.81 18.86
C LEU A 795 60.95 4.85 18.38
N PRO A 796 59.81 5.38 17.89
CA PRO A 796 58.78 4.58 17.24
C PRO A 796 59.30 3.78 16.05
N VAL A 797 58.73 2.60 15.84
CA VAL A 797 59.09 1.69 14.74
C VAL A 797 57.86 1.13 14.07
N MET A 798 57.98 0.68 12.82
CA MET A 798 56.89 0.06 12.05
C MET A 798 57.36 -1.24 11.40
N SER A 799 56.45 -2.20 11.22
CA SER A 799 56.70 -3.41 10.44
C SER A 799 57.14 -3.06 9.02
N ALA A 800 58.11 -3.81 8.48
CA ALA A 800 58.66 -3.52 7.15
C ALA A 800 57.62 -3.61 6.02
N ASN A 801 56.58 -4.44 6.21
CA ASN A 801 55.46 -4.62 5.29
C ASN A 801 54.12 -4.56 6.06
N ALA A 802 53.01 -4.64 5.33
CA ALA A 802 51.71 -4.89 5.92
C ALA A 802 51.57 -6.40 6.22
N GLU A 803 51.31 -6.74 7.48
CA GLU A 803 51.24 -8.11 7.98
C GLU A 803 49.77 -8.58 8.01
N ALA A 804 49.53 -9.86 7.68
CA ALA A 804 48.19 -10.42 7.60
C ALA A 804 47.65 -10.77 9.00
N LEU A 805 46.85 -9.87 9.57
CA LEU A 805 46.28 -10.01 10.91
C LEU A 805 44.82 -10.49 10.87
N ASN A 806 44.45 -11.31 11.85
CA ASN A 806 43.12 -11.90 12.03
C ASN A 806 42.92 -12.35 13.49
N ASN A 807 41.96 -13.22 13.79
CA ASN A 807 41.69 -13.73 15.15
C ASN A 807 42.71 -14.79 15.66
N SER A 808 43.71 -15.16 14.86
CA SER A 808 44.78 -16.10 15.21
C SER A 808 46.08 -15.77 14.46
N SER A 809 46.51 -14.50 14.53
CA SER A 809 47.67 -13.99 13.80
C SER A 809 48.98 -14.68 14.17
N ALA A 810 49.82 -14.92 13.14
CA ALA A 810 51.19 -15.38 13.31
C ALA A 810 52.03 -14.34 14.08
N LEU A 811 53.08 -14.79 14.76
CA LEU A 811 54.00 -13.93 15.50
C LEU A 811 54.82 -13.05 14.55
N TYR A 812 54.65 -11.73 14.65
CA TYR A 812 55.61 -10.77 14.09
C TYR A 812 56.71 -10.44 15.09
N ASP A 813 57.81 -11.18 14.99
CA ASP A 813 58.99 -10.99 15.83
C ASP A 813 59.99 -10.02 15.15
N PHE A 814 59.99 -8.76 15.60
CA PHE A 814 60.93 -7.73 15.17
C PHE A 814 62.39 -8.08 15.51
N THR A 815 62.64 -8.87 16.56
CA THR A 815 64.00 -9.14 17.05
C THR A 815 64.81 -10.02 16.11
N THR A 816 64.15 -10.68 15.15
CA THR A 816 64.73 -11.67 14.23
C THR A 816 65.54 -11.10 13.07
N GLY A 817 65.41 -9.81 12.73
CA GLY A 817 66.12 -9.23 11.60
C GLY A 817 65.86 -7.75 11.37
N LEU A 818 66.87 -7.03 10.88
CA LEU A 818 66.76 -5.62 10.49
C LEU A 818 65.67 -5.39 9.43
N ASN A 819 65.42 -6.38 8.57
CA ASN A 819 64.37 -6.39 7.56
C ASN A 819 62.94 -6.59 8.12
N LYS A 820 62.76 -6.60 9.44
CA LYS A 820 61.46 -6.48 10.11
C LYS A 820 61.05 -5.02 10.36
N TYR A 821 61.99 -4.09 10.24
CA TYR A 821 61.77 -2.67 10.48
C TYR A 821 61.60 -1.91 9.16
N PHE A 822 60.58 -1.06 9.09
CA PHE A 822 60.43 -0.12 7.99
C PHE A 822 61.66 0.80 7.91
N GLY A 823 62.16 1.03 6.70
CA GLY A 823 63.46 1.70 6.48
C GLY A 823 64.70 0.84 6.73
N ASN A 824 64.57 -0.37 7.28
CA ASN A 824 65.67 -1.23 7.74
C ASN A 824 66.57 -0.53 8.79
N ASP A 825 65.99 0.17 9.77
CA ASP A 825 66.75 0.79 10.87
C ASP A 825 66.26 0.34 12.25
N ALA A 826 67.19 -0.14 13.10
CA ALA A 826 66.91 -0.72 14.41
C ALA A 826 68.16 -0.81 15.29
N ALA A 827 67.97 -0.83 16.61
CA ALA A 827 69.05 -1.04 17.57
C ALA A 827 69.64 -2.46 17.45
N SER A 828 70.97 -2.57 17.42
CA SER A 828 71.67 -3.85 17.44
C SER A 828 71.88 -4.31 18.89
N LEU A 829 71.32 -5.47 19.23
CA LEU A 829 71.26 -6.05 20.58
C LEU A 829 72.07 -7.35 20.68
N SER A 830 73.30 -7.33 20.14
CA SER A 830 74.25 -8.45 20.13
C SER A 830 73.70 -9.72 19.47
N GLY A 831 73.25 -9.59 18.21
CA GLY A 831 72.68 -10.68 17.41
C GLY A 831 71.15 -10.70 17.34
N LEU A 832 70.49 -9.83 18.11
CA LEU A 832 69.06 -9.51 18.02
C LEU A 832 68.87 -8.04 17.64
N PHE A 833 67.63 -7.66 17.33
CA PHE A 833 67.24 -6.28 17.01
C PHE A 833 66.20 -5.71 18.00
N GLY A 834 66.15 -4.38 18.13
CA GLY A 834 65.22 -3.68 19.03
C GLY A 834 64.93 -2.24 18.64
N MET A 835 64.03 -1.59 19.39
CA MET A 835 63.78 -0.15 19.29
C MET A 835 64.97 0.62 19.88
N TYR A 836 65.36 1.73 19.26
CA TYR A 836 66.39 2.62 19.78
C TYR A 836 65.91 3.36 21.03
N GLY A 837 66.63 3.23 22.15
CA GLY A 837 66.38 4.05 23.34
C GLY A 837 67.05 5.41 23.24
N GLY A 838 66.48 6.45 23.84
CA GLY A 838 67.13 7.77 23.95
C GLY A 838 66.34 8.96 23.46
N ASP A 839 65.10 8.78 22.99
CA ASP A 839 64.16 9.87 22.63
C ASP A 839 63.45 10.36 23.90
N ALA A 840 64.24 10.84 24.86
CA ALA A 840 63.75 11.31 26.16
C ALA A 840 62.91 12.59 26.03
N ASN A 841 63.19 13.42 25.02
CA ASN A 841 62.48 14.66 24.73
C ASN A 841 61.22 14.47 23.86
N LYS A 842 60.94 13.23 23.39
CA LYS A 842 59.75 12.87 22.61
C LYS A 842 59.65 13.59 21.25
N SER A 843 60.79 13.95 20.67
CA SER A 843 60.89 14.62 19.36
C SER A 843 60.98 13.67 18.17
N PHE A 844 61.08 12.36 18.42
CA PHE A 844 61.33 11.32 17.41
C PHE A 844 62.71 11.42 16.74
N ILE A 845 63.65 12.15 17.35
CA ILE A 845 65.05 12.30 16.92
C ILE A 845 65.97 12.29 18.15
N ILE A 846 66.83 11.28 18.26
CA ILE A 846 67.79 11.16 19.36
C ILE A 846 68.93 12.17 19.17
N SER A 847 69.03 13.11 20.11
CA SER A 847 69.72 14.39 19.92
C SER A 847 70.51 14.84 21.15
N ALA A 848 71.16 16.00 21.05
CA ALA A 848 71.77 16.66 22.21
C ALA A 848 70.74 17.15 23.25
N ALA A 849 69.47 17.38 22.86
CA ALA A 849 68.44 17.88 23.76
C ALA A 849 67.92 16.80 24.73
N ASP A 850 68.07 15.51 24.38
CA ASP A 850 67.69 14.37 25.22
C ASP A 850 68.57 14.28 26.48
N TYR A 851 69.85 14.65 26.36
CA TYR A 851 70.74 14.79 27.52
C TYR A 851 70.21 15.84 28.51
N THR A 852 69.57 16.91 28.04
CA THR A 852 68.96 17.93 28.92
C THR A 852 67.79 17.37 29.71
N VAL A 853 66.99 16.46 29.13
CA VAL A 853 65.90 15.78 29.85
C VAL A 853 66.44 14.86 30.94
N VAL A 854 67.49 14.09 30.65
CA VAL A 854 68.16 13.25 31.66
C VAL A 854 68.82 14.10 32.75
N GLN A 855 69.56 15.15 32.38
CA GLN A 855 70.22 16.05 33.33
C GLN A 855 69.24 16.71 34.29
N ASN A 856 68.08 17.16 33.81
CA ASN A 856 67.04 17.79 34.62
C ASN A 856 66.29 16.82 35.55
N ASN A 857 66.41 15.51 35.32
CA ASN A 857 65.72 14.47 36.08
C ASN A 857 66.68 13.55 36.89
N LEU A 858 67.97 13.86 36.96
CA LEU A 858 68.94 13.06 37.73
C LEU A 858 68.47 12.82 39.17
N LEU A 859 68.70 11.58 39.66
CA LEU A 859 68.30 11.07 40.98
C LEU A 859 66.78 10.92 41.20
N GLN A 860 65.93 11.15 40.19
CA GLN A 860 64.50 10.84 40.29
C GLN A 860 64.28 9.32 40.22
N ALA A 861 63.69 8.77 41.29
CA ALA A 861 63.36 7.35 41.43
C ALA A 861 61.85 7.12 41.22
N ASN A 862 61.36 7.48 40.03
CA ASN A 862 59.95 7.39 39.65
C ASN A 862 59.79 6.97 38.18
N TYR A 863 58.55 6.82 37.71
CA TYR A 863 58.24 6.54 36.31
C TYR A 863 58.54 7.77 35.43
N ASN A 864 59.79 7.87 34.98
CA ASN A 864 60.34 9.05 34.34
C ASN A 864 60.75 8.75 32.90
N ASP A 865 60.42 9.62 31.94
CA ASP A 865 60.86 9.49 30.55
C ASP A 865 62.40 9.47 30.43
N ALA A 866 63.10 10.11 31.36
CA ALA A 866 64.56 10.11 31.45
C ALA A 866 65.19 8.80 31.97
N ASP A 867 64.42 7.85 32.50
CA ASP A 867 64.91 6.50 32.84
C ASP A 867 65.02 5.67 31.55
N LEU A 868 66.02 6.02 30.76
CA LEU A 868 66.30 5.45 29.44
C LEU A 868 66.78 4.02 29.52
N ASN A 869 67.37 3.59 30.64
CA ASN A 869 67.73 2.19 30.85
C ASN A 869 66.67 1.37 31.61
N LEU A 870 65.55 1.99 32.02
CA LEU A 870 64.42 1.33 32.71
C LEU A 870 64.85 0.59 34.00
N ASN A 871 65.70 1.21 34.82
CA ASN A 871 66.06 0.66 36.14
C ASN A 871 65.19 1.15 37.29
N GLY A 872 64.40 2.19 37.11
CA GLY A 872 63.61 2.84 38.15
C GLY A 872 64.32 3.99 38.86
N THR A 873 65.48 4.45 38.38
CA THR A 873 66.16 5.67 38.84
C THR A 873 66.98 6.29 37.72
N VAL A 874 66.72 7.56 37.44
CA VAL A 874 67.44 8.36 36.45
C VAL A 874 68.85 8.68 36.96
N THR A 875 69.88 8.32 36.18
CA THR A 875 71.29 8.41 36.58
C THR A 875 72.17 8.88 35.42
N THR A 876 73.47 9.03 35.68
CA THR A 876 74.45 9.23 34.60
C THR A 876 74.59 8.00 33.68
N ALA A 877 74.05 6.83 34.03
CA ALA A 877 74.05 5.67 33.16
C ALA A 877 73.11 5.83 31.95
N ASP A 878 72.04 6.62 32.07
CA ASP A 878 71.05 6.87 31.03
C ASP A 878 71.64 7.61 29.81
N PHE A 879 72.65 8.45 30.02
CA PHE A 879 73.43 9.07 28.94
C PHE A 879 74.11 8.03 28.02
N ASN A 880 74.41 6.83 28.52
CA ASN A 880 75.01 5.75 27.72
C ASN A 880 74.01 5.11 26.75
N VAL A 881 72.70 5.35 26.92
CA VAL A 881 71.66 4.92 25.96
C VAL A 881 71.55 5.92 24.81
N ILE A 882 71.66 7.23 25.08
CA ILE A 882 71.62 8.28 24.05
C ILE A 882 72.87 8.24 23.14
N THR A 883 74.05 8.16 23.76
CA THR A 883 75.36 8.32 23.08
C THR A 883 75.58 7.45 21.83
N PRO A 884 75.31 6.12 21.83
CA PRO A 884 75.48 5.29 20.63
C PRO A 884 74.43 5.52 19.53
N ASN A 885 73.35 6.24 19.86
CA ASN A 885 72.16 6.41 19.01
C ASN A 885 71.98 7.85 18.48
N LEU A 886 72.95 8.73 18.72
CA LEU A 886 72.90 10.13 18.28
C LEU A 886 72.62 10.26 16.77
N ALA A 887 71.74 11.21 16.42
CA ALA A 887 71.22 11.46 15.08
C ALA A 887 70.37 10.32 14.46
N LYS A 888 69.95 9.33 15.25
CA LYS A 888 68.86 8.42 14.85
C LYS A 888 67.51 9.12 14.92
N ALA A 889 66.63 8.80 13.99
CA ALA A 889 65.27 9.35 13.90
C ALA A 889 64.27 8.24 13.53
N SER A 890 63.02 8.41 13.97
CA SER A 890 61.92 7.49 13.61
C SER A 890 61.79 7.36 12.10
N GLN A 891 61.70 6.12 11.61
CA GLN A 891 61.43 5.83 10.19
C GLN A 891 59.93 5.74 9.88
N VAL A 892 59.05 5.92 10.88
CA VAL A 892 57.59 5.83 10.71
C VAL A 892 57.07 7.08 10.00
N PRO A 893 56.55 6.99 8.76
CA PRO A 893 56.06 8.16 8.04
C PRO A 893 54.79 8.71 8.70
N ASN A 894 54.63 10.04 8.75
CA ASN A 894 53.45 10.70 9.32
C ASN A 894 53.11 10.16 10.73
N TYR A 895 54.08 10.20 11.64
CA TYR A 895 53.89 9.82 13.05
C TYR A 895 53.54 11.06 13.91
N GLN A 896 52.49 11.78 13.52
CA GLN A 896 51.76 12.82 14.27
C GLN A 896 50.30 12.83 13.78
#